data_AF-A0A923EFN0-F1
#
_entry.id   AF-A0A923EFN0-F1
#
_cell.length_a   1.000
_cell.length_b   1.000
_cell.length_c   1.000
_cell.angle_alpha   90.00
_cell.angle_beta   90.00
_cell.angle_gamma   90.00
#
_symmetry.space_group_name_H-M   'P 1'
#
loop_
_entity.id
_entity.type
_entity.pdbx_description
1 polymer ?
#
loop_
_entity_poly.entity_id
_entity_poly.type
_entity_poly.pdbx_seq_one_letter_code
_entity_poly.pdbx_strand_id
1 'polypeptide(L)'
;MGVSLIEEFLTGDSKAIRDLANNEAALVGFLTLAKGIDDLPDISIRFYEESRSLYQVTSSEHSIDELVEILSEFFGVPAKAPGKSLPGALRFDPTVRYMGGIRKDQTLFLKKLKTGAFYGALWPWQRDAAKIEVHLGFCSSSMSDEDYNQLETLVQKFLNKKKIETISDVGGQIHGISLPSFLQMSEMEGATYTLKVTSGNRTGHLYLDGGSLIAAQYEGQTGNEAAYRIISWDNTAIQIEEADSDRDREIHDPLMHVMMESLKIKDEAGAEPPPPSPDPQVSAPPPKAKKAPRPADQSEKQKVIQPVKKPAKKASMPAQKKPSEKVAAPPSPPESLVSVPFEKTADRSVGKQDQMGRTGKLLIVLGMVIIFAITVTVGGKLLKKRQINRRYDQLIADLSVTKALDAQIVLLMQYIKAHPEDVHRSELEARMNDTYTEIEKRDYEKTILDVNGLPIDEKYEKKALSLYTAFLRKYPQSPYAKQINEAIGGIRQLLGTAYFEDLKKVASTGYLERYAAYRAYLEQFPQGTEREAVERMVTDLAQEYYGAIEKQTASCDAQENWDDCIAQCDRFLSAITNGAAVEKTKMLRSTLQDKKDVVELKVKAALSADDYATSRKVYTDYLEKRPDTTQKETIVQRINALNNDLARQAAWKKMAAYATNPANDIFSRIRQLDIYVENQASGLYSTLSRNLREQLNPELQDAIHAQRAEEEQRQGLARQQAEQDRRTKEAQRIQRLREQVARQLQPVASRFVDHGDGTVTDRVTGLTWCLLDSYLDLGKCIPYQTAKDYVHGLNTSGHSDWRLPTAGELAILYKNTPFFPGTGAAWYWTSESFAKGYHRVVDVVTSV
;
A
#
# COMPACT_ATOMS: atom_id res chain seq x y z
N MET A 1 24.87 -3.36 2.53
CA MET A 1 24.21 -2.06 2.21
C MET A 1 23.77 -1.39 3.52
N GLY A 2 24.63 -0.55 4.11
CA GLY A 2 24.36 0.11 5.41
C GLY A 2 23.89 1.56 5.32
N VAL A 3 24.27 2.27 4.24
CA VAL A 3 24.12 3.73 4.09
C VAL A 3 22.67 4.20 4.24
N SER A 4 21.72 3.49 3.62
CA SER A 4 20.30 3.90 3.59
C SER A 4 19.61 4.02 4.95
N LEU A 5 20.04 3.27 5.98
CA LEU A 5 19.49 3.42 7.35
C LEU A 5 20.02 4.68 8.04
N ILE A 6 21.26 5.07 7.71
CA ILE A 6 21.91 6.26 8.24
C ILE A 6 21.39 7.49 7.50
N GLU A 7 21.25 7.44 6.17
CA GLU A 7 20.62 8.49 5.35
C GLU A 7 19.21 8.81 5.83
N GLU A 8 18.37 7.79 6.11
CA GLU A 8 17.00 7.95 6.63
C GLU A 8 16.99 8.77 7.93
N PHE A 9 17.76 8.35 8.95
CA PHE A 9 17.88 9.05 10.22
C PHE A 9 18.46 10.48 10.09
N LEU A 10 19.44 10.68 9.21
CA LEU A 10 20.11 11.98 9.01
C LEU A 10 19.26 13.02 8.27
N THR A 11 18.06 12.68 7.80
CA THR A 11 17.10 13.66 7.24
C THR A 11 16.46 14.58 8.29
N GLY A 12 16.56 14.25 9.58
CA GLY A 12 15.86 14.98 10.66
C GLY A 12 16.28 16.44 10.84
N ASP A 13 15.28 17.31 10.99
CA ASP A 13 15.44 18.77 11.07
C ASP A 13 16.14 19.28 12.36
N SER A 14 16.36 18.43 13.37
CA SER A 14 16.87 18.91 14.65
C SER A 14 18.32 19.40 14.59
N LYS A 15 18.71 20.28 15.53
CA LYS A 15 20.09 20.80 15.57
C LYS A 15 21.10 19.70 15.89
N ALA A 16 20.69 18.67 16.64
CA ALA A 16 21.53 17.52 16.97
C ALA A 16 21.67 16.55 15.81
N ILE A 17 20.57 16.21 15.12
CA ILE A 17 20.62 15.35 13.92
C ILE A 17 21.45 16.01 12.81
N ARG A 18 21.28 17.33 12.60
CA ARG A 18 22.12 18.07 11.64
C ARG A 18 23.60 18.12 12.03
N ASP A 19 23.97 18.15 13.31
CA ASP A 19 25.38 18.06 13.72
C ASP A 19 25.92 16.63 13.58
N LEU A 20 25.10 15.59 13.82
CA LEU A 20 25.44 14.20 13.50
C LEU A 20 25.63 13.99 11.99
N ALA A 21 24.80 14.60 11.14
CA ALA A 21 24.92 14.52 9.69
C ALA A 21 26.22 15.16 9.18
N ASN A 22 26.58 16.34 9.73
CA ASN A 22 27.86 16.98 9.45
C ASN A 22 29.08 16.22 10.02
N ASN A 23 28.87 15.15 10.79
CA ASN A 23 29.90 14.31 11.39
C ASN A 23 29.58 12.81 11.16
N GLU A 24 29.02 12.43 10.00
CA GLU A 24 28.58 11.05 9.70
C GLU A 24 29.65 10.00 10.02
N ALA A 25 30.92 10.26 9.69
CA ALA A 25 32.04 9.36 10.00
C ALA A 25 32.22 9.08 11.51
N ALA A 26 31.80 9.99 12.39
CA ALA A 26 31.77 9.76 13.84
C ALA A 26 30.58 8.88 14.25
N LEU A 27 29.42 9.02 13.61
CA LEU A 27 28.27 8.13 13.84
C LEU A 27 28.56 6.71 13.33
N VAL A 28 29.11 6.57 12.12
CA VAL A 28 29.56 5.28 11.56
C VAL A 28 30.63 4.64 12.44
N GLY A 29 31.60 5.42 12.94
CA GLY A 29 32.62 4.91 13.87
C GLY A 29 32.03 4.46 15.22
N PHE A 30 31.04 5.17 15.75
CA PHE A 30 30.34 4.78 16.99
C PHE A 30 29.54 3.48 16.80
N LEU A 31 28.79 3.36 15.71
CA LEU A 31 28.07 2.13 15.34
C LEU A 31 29.03 0.94 15.12
N THR A 32 30.20 1.20 14.52
CA THR A 32 31.24 0.19 14.31
C THR A 32 31.86 -0.26 15.64
N LEU A 33 32.14 0.65 16.58
CA LEU A 33 32.58 0.31 17.93
C LEU A 33 31.52 -0.53 18.68
N ALA A 34 30.25 -0.11 18.66
CA ALA A 34 29.17 -0.84 19.32
C ALA A 34 29.06 -2.28 18.78
N LYS A 35 29.17 -2.46 17.46
CA LYS A 35 29.18 -3.80 16.86
C LYS A 35 30.46 -4.58 17.18
N GLY A 36 31.62 -3.94 17.20
CA GLY A 36 32.89 -4.57 17.62
C GLY A 36 32.87 -5.10 19.05
N ILE A 37 32.08 -4.48 19.95
CA ILE A 37 31.84 -5.00 21.31
C ILE A 37 30.76 -6.09 21.31
N ASP A 38 29.69 -5.94 20.52
CA ASP A 38 28.61 -6.95 20.37
C ASP A 38 29.07 -8.28 19.74
N ASP A 39 30.23 -8.28 19.08
CA ASP A 39 30.88 -9.46 18.48
C ASP A 39 32.00 -10.06 19.36
N LEU A 40 32.27 -9.53 20.56
CA LEU A 40 33.21 -10.13 21.52
C LEU A 40 32.60 -11.37 22.22
N PRO A 41 33.44 -12.36 22.59
CA PRO A 41 33.01 -13.47 23.44
C PRO A 41 32.64 -12.98 24.86
N ASP A 42 31.81 -13.76 25.55
CA ASP A 42 31.45 -13.59 26.97
C ASP A 42 30.88 -12.19 27.35
N ILE A 43 30.28 -11.54 26.34
CA ILE A 43 29.39 -10.40 26.47
C ILE A 43 27.96 -10.89 26.69
N SER A 44 27.30 -10.29 27.70
CA SER A 44 25.92 -10.60 28.06
C SER A 44 25.05 -9.33 28.06
N ILE A 45 23.96 -9.36 27.29
CA ILE A 45 22.93 -8.31 27.34
C ILE A 45 22.12 -8.50 28.62
N ARG A 46 21.88 -7.42 29.37
CA ARG A 46 21.05 -7.46 30.58
C ARG A 46 19.62 -7.06 30.26
N PHE A 47 18.67 -7.95 30.58
CA PHE A 47 17.26 -7.60 30.69
C PHE A 47 17.05 -6.70 31.93
N TYR A 48 17.11 -5.38 31.70
CA TYR A 48 16.44 -4.38 32.51
C TYR A 48 15.30 -3.80 31.69
N GLU A 49 14.22 -3.35 32.34
CA GLU A 49 13.01 -2.88 31.65
C GLU A 49 13.22 -1.55 30.87
N GLU A 50 14.29 -0.82 31.19
CA GLU A 50 14.77 0.36 30.44
C GLU A 50 16.30 0.33 30.33
N SER A 51 16.85 0.59 29.14
CA SER A 51 18.30 0.80 28.94
C SER A 51 18.70 2.22 29.35
N ARG A 52 19.90 2.42 29.91
CA ARG A 52 20.41 3.75 30.29
C ARG A 52 21.33 4.37 29.24
N SER A 53 21.47 3.75 28.08
CA SER A 53 22.41 4.13 27.02
C SER A 53 22.01 3.45 25.71
N LEU A 54 22.34 4.06 24.57
CA LEU A 54 22.02 3.53 23.23
C LEU A 54 22.52 2.08 23.01
N TYR A 55 23.58 1.68 23.72
CA TYR A 55 24.02 0.29 23.83
C TYR A 55 24.59 0.04 25.25
N GLN A 56 24.18 -1.06 25.88
CA GLN A 56 24.56 -1.43 27.25
C GLN A 56 24.68 -2.96 27.40
N VAL A 57 25.85 -3.44 27.84
CA VAL A 57 26.15 -4.88 28.02
C VAL A 57 27.07 -5.13 29.21
N THR A 58 27.11 -6.36 29.72
CA THR A 58 28.09 -6.81 30.73
C THR A 58 29.08 -7.79 30.11
N SER A 59 30.36 -7.41 30.07
CA SER A 59 31.45 -8.36 29.83
C SER A 59 31.80 -9.10 31.13
N SER A 60 32.11 -10.40 31.03
CA SER A 60 32.47 -11.23 32.18
C SER A 60 33.91 -11.75 32.20
N GLU A 61 34.61 -11.77 31.06
CA GLU A 61 36.00 -12.30 30.97
C GLU A 61 37.03 -11.28 30.44
N HIS A 62 36.63 -10.14 29.86
CA HIS A 62 37.57 -9.11 29.40
C HIS A 62 38.03 -8.18 30.53
N SER A 63 39.31 -7.81 30.50
CA SER A 63 39.88 -6.89 31.48
C SER A 63 39.49 -5.42 31.20
N ILE A 64 39.55 -4.56 32.22
CA ILE A 64 39.26 -3.13 32.04
C ILE A 64 40.25 -2.45 31.09
N ASP A 65 41.49 -2.94 31.03
CA ASP A 65 42.54 -2.37 30.19
C ASP A 65 42.36 -2.80 28.71
N GLU A 66 41.96 -4.05 28.43
CA GLU A 66 41.53 -4.48 27.09
C GLU A 66 40.34 -3.65 26.57
N LEU A 67 39.30 -3.49 27.40
CA LEU A 67 38.14 -2.66 27.04
C LEU A 67 38.51 -1.18 26.90
N VAL A 68 39.54 -0.70 27.62
CA VAL A 68 40.10 0.64 27.41
C VAL A 68 40.78 0.76 26.05
N GLU A 69 41.55 -0.23 25.59
CA GLU A 69 42.18 -0.22 24.27
C GLU A 69 41.12 -0.21 23.15
N ILE A 70 40.09 -1.07 23.25
CA ILE A 70 38.99 -1.14 22.27
C ILE A 70 38.22 0.19 22.19
N LEU A 71 37.83 0.78 23.32
CA LEU A 71 37.17 2.09 23.31
C LEU A 71 38.11 3.22 22.83
N SER A 72 39.42 3.10 23.05
CA SER A 72 40.40 4.11 22.63
C SER A 72 40.56 4.20 21.11
N GLU A 73 40.26 3.15 20.33
CA GLU A 73 40.30 3.20 18.87
C GLU A 73 39.34 4.28 18.31
N PHE A 74 38.10 4.32 18.84
CA PHE A 74 37.13 5.33 18.43
C PHE A 74 37.25 6.64 19.22
N PHE A 75 37.42 6.58 20.55
CA PHE A 75 37.35 7.76 21.41
C PHE A 75 38.69 8.49 21.60
N GLY A 76 39.81 7.81 21.37
CA GLY A 76 41.13 8.28 21.81
C GLY A 76 41.30 8.15 23.34
N VAL A 77 42.22 8.93 23.90
CA VAL A 77 42.63 8.84 25.31
C VAL A 77 41.43 9.03 26.28
N PRO A 78 41.28 8.19 27.33
CA PRO A 78 40.20 8.32 28.30
C PRO A 78 40.11 9.73 28.93
N ALA A 79 38.94 10.36 28.82
CA ALA A 79 38.62 11.62 29.50
C ALA A 79 38.68 11.48 31.04
N LYS A 80 38.45 10.27 31.54
CA LYS A 80 38.79 9.84 32.91
C LYS A 80 39.29 8.39 32.87
N ALA A 81 40.59 8.20 33.04
CA ALA A 81 41.21 6.88 33.18
C ALA A 81 40.74 6.12 34.45
N PRO A 82 40.82 4.78 34.47
CA PRO A 82 40.48 3.97 35.64
C PRO A 82 41.36 4.32 36.84
N GLY A 83 40.80 4.17 38.05
CA GLY A 83 41.47 4.48 39.32
C GLY A 83 41.79 5.97 39.58
N LYS A 84 41.64 6.87 38.60
CA LYS A 84 41.83 8.32 38.78
C LYS A 84 40.55 9.00 39.29
N SER A 85 40.69 10.13 39.99
CA SER A 85 39.56 10.99 40.33
C SER A 85 39.03 11.72 39.08
N LEU A 86 37.73 12.03 39.03
CA LEU A 86 37.16 12.82 37.94
C LEU A 86 37.84 14.22 37.85
N PRO A 87 38.38 14.62 36.68
CA PRO A 87 38.95 15.95 36.47
C PRO A 87 37.97 17.08 36.81
N GLY A 88 38.49 18.18 37.37
CA GLY A 88 37.66 19.31 37.81
C GLY A 88 36.77 19.89 36.70
N ALA A 89 37.30 19.97 35.47
CA ALA A 89 36.60 20.45 34.29
C ALA A 89 35.41 19.57 33.84
N LEU A 90 35.36 18.30 34.25
CA LEU A 90 34.27 17.37 33.89
C LEU A 90 33.17 17.28 34.95
N ARG A 91 33.32 17.92 36.12
CA ARG A 91 32.33 17.86 37.22
C ARG A 91 30.94 18.37 36.85
N PHE A 92 30.84 19.25 35.85
CA PHE A 92 29.61 19.86 35.37
C PHE A 92 29.35 19.57 33.89
N ASP A 93 30.05 18.60 33.32
CA ASP A 93 29.83 18.17 31.93
C ASP A 93 28.46 17.47 31.81
N PRO A 94 27.63 17.79 30.80
CA PRO A 94 26.28 17.21 30.66
C PRO A 94 26.26 15.69 30.71
N THR A 95 27.24 15.01 30.10
CA THR A 95 27.33 13.55 30.10
C THR A 95 27.54 12.98 31.50
N VAL A 96 28.38 13.64 32.32
CA VAL A 96 28.63 13.21 33.71
C VAL A 96 27.37 13.36 34.57
N ARG A 97 26.55 14.38 34.30
CA ARG A 97 25.25 14.55 34.96
C ARG A 97 24.23 13.52 34.48
N TYR A 98 24.16 13.26 33.16
CA TYR A 98 23.27 12.28 32.55
C TYR A 98 23.52 10.87 33.11
N MET A 99 24.79 10.46 33.25
CA MET A 99 25.20 9.18 33.84
C MET A 99 24.99 9.07 35.37
N GLY A 100 24.51 10.12 36.05
CA GLY A 100 24.34 10.12 37.51
C GLY A 100 25.63 10.28 38.32
N GLY A 101 26.72 10.76 37.70
CA GLY A 101 28.06 10.86 38.28
C GLY A 101 28.94 9.64 37.99
N ILE A 102 30.24 9.75 38.29
CA ILE A 102 31.24 8.74 37.91
C ILE A 102 32.21 8.48 39.07
N ARG A 103 32.31 7.22 39.49
CA ARG A 103 33.16 6.74 40.58
C ARG A 103 34.64 6.72 40.18
N LYS A 104 35.53 6.58 41.18
CA LYS A 104 36.99 6.56 40.98
C LYS A 104 37.46 5.37 40.13
N ASP A 105 36.81 4.22 40.29
CA ASP A 105 37.07 2.94 39.63
C ASP A 105 36.55 2.83 38.19
N GLN A 106 35.53 3.63 37.82
CA GLN A 106 34.94 3.61 36.47
C GLN A 106 35.76 4.41 35.45
N THR A 107 35.72 4.05 34.17
CA THR A 107 36.36 4.81 33.07
C THR A 107 35.34 5.68 32.35
N LEU A 108 35.75 6.85 31.84
CA LEU A 108 34.97 7.67 30.90
C LEU A 108 35.79 8.05 29.66
N PHE A 109 35.14 7.95 28.51
CA PHE A 109 35.54 8.47 27.22
C PHE A 109 34.51 9.49 26.71
N LEU A 110 34.96 10.54 26.01
CA LEU A 110 34.12 11.59 25.44
C LEU A 110 34.66 12.02 24.08
N LYS A 111 33.82 12.00 23.04
CA LYS A 111 34.12 12.53 21.70
C LYS A 111 33.11 13.63 21.36
N LYS A 112 33.52 14.88 21.53
CA LYS A 112 32.64 16.06 21.48
C LYS A 112 32.38 16.51 20.04
N LEU A 113 31.12 16.81 19.75
CA LEU A 113 30.64 17.52 18.57
C LEU A 113 30.27 18.97 18.97
N LYS A 114 29.51 19.70 18.14
CA LYS A 114 29.09 21.09 18.41
C LYS A 114 27.82 21.17 19.28
N THR A 115 26.95 20.17 19.23
CA THR A 115 25.68 20.14 20.01
C THR A 115 25.62 19.09 21.10
N GLY A 116 26.53 18.10 21.08
CA GLY A 116 26.57 16.99 22.02
C GLY A 116 27.91 16.28 22.04
N ALA A 117 27.97 15.12 22.67
CA ALA A 117 29.14 14.26 22.67
C ALA A 117 28.73 12.78 22.64
N PHE A 118 29.42 11.98 21.84
CA PHE A 118 29.44 10.53 22.06
C PHE A 118 30.20 10.25 23.35
N TYR A 119 29.75 9.26 24.11
CA TYR A 119 30.40 8.81 25.33
C TYR A 119 30.53 7.29 25.35
N GLY A 120 31.59 6.84 26.03
CA GLY A 120 31.81 5.44 26.37
C GLY A 120 32.22 5.35 27.84
N ALA A 121 31.67 4.39 28.58
CA ALA A 121 32.00 4.21 29.98
C ALA A 121 32.12 2.73 30.35
N LEU A 122 33.09 2.44 31.22
CA LEU A 122 33.37 1.09 31.72
C LEU A 122 33.13 1.07 33.22
N TRP A 123 32.19 0.26 33.66
CA TRP A 123 31.63 0.26 35.01
C TRP A 123 31.86 -1.09 35.71
N PRO A 124 33.00 -1.27 36.40
CA PRO A 124 33.27 -2.47 37.19
C PRO A 124 32.22 -2.71 38.29
N TRP A 125 31.90 -3.97 38.50
CA TRP A 125 30.97 -4.42 39.53
C TRP A 125 31.63 -4.41 40.92
N GLN A 126 30.98 -3.75 41.89
CA GLN A 126 31.56 -3.54 43.24
C GLN A 126 31.83 -4.82 44.05
N ARG A 127 31.21 -5.95 43.68
CA ARG A 127 31.38 -7.26 44.33
C ARG A 127 32.18 -8.27 43.49
N ASP A 128 32.44 -7.96 42.23
CA ASP A 128 32.96 -8.89 41.23
C ASP A 128 33.64 -8.08 40.11
N ALA A 129 34.87 -7.61 40.37
CA ALA A 129 35.53 -6.64 39.48
C ALA A 129 35.92 -7.20 38.10
N ALA A 130 35.77 -8.51 37.87
CA ALA A 130 35.87 -9.12 36.55
C ALA A 130 34.65 -8.82 35.66
N LYS A 131 33.48 -8.52 36.27
CA LYS A 131 32.30 -8.07 35.52
C LYS A 131 32.33 -6.57 35.31
N ILE A 132 32.32 -6.17 34.04
CA ILE A 132 32.41 -4.78 33.61
C ILE A 132 31.19 -4.47 32.75
N GLU A 133 30.38 -3.54 33.23
CA GLU A 133 29.24 -3.03 32.48
C GLU A 133 29.73 -1.94 31.52
N VAL A 134 29.48 -2.13 30.23
CA VAL A 134 29.91 -1.25 29.13
C VAL A 134 28.71 -0.43 28.71
N HIS A 135 28.83 0.89 28.76
CA HIS A 135 27.81 1.84 28.29
C HIS A 135 28.37 2.64 27.11
N LEU A 136 27.67 2.62 25.97
CA LEU A 136 27.93 3.50 24.83
C LEU A 136 26.68 4.34 24.53
N GLY A 137 26.85 5.65 24.34
CA GLY A 137 25.72 6.51 24.00
C GLY A 137 26.10 7.86 23.44
N PHE A 138 25.10 8.70 23.24
CA PHE A 138 25.22 10.10 22.81
C PHE A 138 24.50 11.00 23.80
N CYS A 139 25.08 12.14 24.15
CA CYS A 139 24.47 13.10 25.08
C CYS A 139 24.45 14.48 24.43
N SER A 140 23.25 15.07 24.30
CA SER A 140 23.01 16.35 23.65
C SER A 140 21.92 17.11 24.40
N SER A 141 22.15 18.39 24.70
CA SER A 141 21.14 19.25 25.33
C SER A 141 20.22 19.95 24.32
N SER A 142 20.23 19.52 23.05
CA SER A 142 19.37 20.04 21.98
C SER A 142 18.91 18.92 21.04
N MET A 143 18.64 17.74 21.60
CA MET A 143 18.03 16.57 20.96
C MET A 143 16.71 16.32 21.68
N SER A 144 15.66 15.93 20.95
CA SER A 144 14.38 15.54 21.58
C SER A 144 14.42 14.08 22.03
N ASP A 145 13.49 13.68 22.90
CA ASP A 145 13.35 12.27 23.28
C ASP A 145 12.97 11.39 22.06
N GLU A 146 12.19 11.95 21.13
CA GLU A 146 11.84 11.31 19.84
C GLU A 146 13.08 11.14 18.94
N ASP A 147 13.90 12.18 18.76
CA ASP A 147 15.17 12.10 18.02
C ASP A 147 16.09 11.02 18.64
N TYR A 148 16.09 10.91 19.97
CA TYR A 148 16.91 9.98 20.72
C TYR A 148 16.42 8.53 20.54
N ASN A 149 15.11 8.30 20.62
CA ASN A 149 14.48 7.01 20.34
C ASN A 149 14.74 6.56 18.89
N GLN A 150 14.77 7.49 17.93
CA GLN A 150 15.14 7.20 16.54
C GLN A 150 16.63 6.85 16.41
N LEU A 151 17.53 7.51 17.15
CA LEU A 151 18.95 7.15 17.21
C LEU A 151 19.18 5.78 17.87
N GLU A 152 18.45 5.45 18.93
CA GLU A 152 18.48 4.13 19.57
C GLU A 152 17.96 3.06 18.60
N THR A 153 16.85 3.32 17.91
CA THR A 153 16.31 2.45 16.85
C THR A 153 17.33 2.21 15.73
N LEU A 154 18.09 3.23 15.33
CA LEU A 154 19.19 3.09 14.35
C LEU A 154 20.29 2.16 14.87
N VAL A 155 20.72 2.32 16.13
CA VAL A 155 21.74 1.46 16.76
C VAL A 155 21.27 0.00 16.81
N GLN A 156 20.05 -0.26 17.30
CA GLN A 156 19.50 -1.61 17.37
C GLN A 156 19.33 -2.26 15.99
N LYS A 157 18.79 -1.52 15.00
CA LYS A 157 18.69 -1.99 13.61
C LYS A 157 20.06 -2.31 12.99
N PHE A 158 21.10 -1.51 13.29
CA PHE A 158 22.45 -1.73 12.78
C PHE A 158 23.10 -3.01 13.35
N LEU A 159 22.95 -3.24 14.67
CA LEU A 159 23.46 -4.44 15.34
C LEU A 159 22.75 -5.71 14.82
N ASN A 160 21.43 -5.68 14.73
CA ASN A 160 20.62 -6.85 14.33
C ASN A 160 20.78 -7.20 12.85
N LYS A 161 20.81 -6.21 11.94
CA LYS A 161 20.95 -6.46 10.49
C LYS A 161 22.17 -7.29 10.15
N LYS A 162 23.31 -7.02 10.81
CA LYS A 162 24.55 -7.78 10.59
C LYS A 162 24.56 -9.16 11.23
N LYS A 163 23.83 -9.36 12.35
CA LYS A 163 23.58 -10.71 12.89
C LYS A 163 22.81 -11.56 11.88
N ILE A 164 21.76 -11.01 11.25
CA ILE A 164 20.99 -11.70 10.20
C ILE A 164 21.86 -12.00 8.96
N GLU A 165 22.60 -11.02 8.42
CA GLU A 165 23.50 -11.23 7.26
C GLU A 165 24.57 -12.32 7.53
N THR A 166 24.99 -12.51 8.80
CA THR A 166 25.96 -13.56 9.19
C THR A 166 25.29 -14.93 9.39
N ILE A 167 24.02 -14.97 9.80
CA ILE A 167 23.24 -16.21 10.00
C ILE A 167 22.77 -16.81 8.66
N SER A 168 22.56 -15.99 7.62
CA SER A 168 22.14 -16.48 6.30
C SER A 168 23.22 -17.26 5.52
N ASP A 169 24.50 -17.03 5.79
CA ASP A 169 25.62 -17.60 5.01
C ASP A 169 26.13 -18.95 5.57
N VAL A 170 25.67 -19.35 6.76
CA VAL A 170 25.97 -20.65 7.39
C VAL A 170 24.68 -21.20 8.01
N GLY A 171 24.19 -22.33 7.50
CA GLY A 171 22.97 -23.00 8.00
C GLY A 171 23.08 -23.38 9.48
N GLY A 172 22.67 -22.48 10.36
CA GLY A 172 22.96 -22.52 11.79
C GLY A 172 21.95 -23.33 12.60
N GLN A 173 22.42 -24.40 13.23
CA GLN A 173 21.69 -25.11 14.27
C GLN A 173 21.73 -24.28 15.57
N ILE A 174 20.58 -23.78 16.02
CA ILE A 174 20.53 -22.90 17.20
C ILE A 174 20.59 -23.74 18.48
N HIS A 175 21.54 -23.41 19.36
CA HIS A 175 21.72 -23.98 20.68
C HIS A 175 21.73 -22.88 21.74
N GLY A 176 21.07 -23.10 22.88
CA GLY A 176 21.07 -22.19 24.04
C GLY A 176 19.82 -21.32 24.22
N ILE A 177 18.94 -21.24 23.21
CA ILE A 177 17.64 -20.54 23.31
C ILE A 177 16.53 -21.57 23.49
N SER A 178 15.58 -21.31 24.40
CA SER A 178 14.40 -22.19 24.56
C SER A 178 13.44 -22.02 23.38
N LEU A 179 12.79 -23.10 22.91
CA LEU A 179 11.85 -23.03 21.80
C LEU A 179 10.68 -22.03 22.03
N PRO A 180 10.05 -21.95 23.22
CA PRO A 180 9.10 -20.88 23.51
C PRO A 180 9.69 -19.47 23.33
N SER A 181 10.92 -19.21 23.80
CA SER A 181 11.60 -17.92 23.64
C SER A 181 11.91 -17.61 22.17
N PHE A 182 12.28 -18.62 21.38
CA PHE A 182 12.55 -18.46 19.95
C PHE A 182 11.29 -18.16 19.15
N LEU A 183 10.16 -18.80 19.49
CA LEU A 183 8.87 -18.51 18.87
C LEU A 183 8.36 -17.11 19.23
N GLN A 184 8.54 -16.65 20.48
CA GLN A 184 8.23 -15.28 20.89
C GLN A 184 9.04 -14.24 20.10
N MET A 185 10.33 -14.47 19.92
CA MET A 185 11.18 -13.63 19.07
C MET A 185 10.68 -13.61 17.62
N SER A 186 10.32 -14.77 17.08
CA SER A 186 9.76 -14.89 15.72
C SER A 186 8.43 -14.13 15.54
N GLU A 187 7.56 -14.15 16.55
CA GLU A 187 6.29 -13.40 16.58
C GLU A 187 6.52 -11.89 16.63
N MET A 188 7.47 -11.42 17.46
CA MET A 188 7.84 -10.01 17.55
C MET A 188 8.54 -9.48 16.29
N GLU A 189 9.31 -10.31 15.59
CA GLU A 189 10.00 -9.97 14.34
C GLU A 189 9.11 -10.06 13.09
N GLY A 190 7.89 -10.60 13.21
CA GLY A 190 6.98 -10.77 12.07
C GLY A 190 7.45 -11.82 11.06
N ALA A 191 8.22 -12.82 11.50
CA ALA A 191 8.94 -13.74 10.62
C ALA A 191 8.04 -14.73 9.85
N THR A 192 8.42 -15.05 8.61
CA THR A 192 7.81 -16.09 7.77
C THR A 192 8.88 -17.13 7.40
N TYR A 193 8.83 -18.32 8.00
CA TYR A 193 9.74 -19.44 7.73
C TYR A 193 9.21 -20.77 8.31
N THR A 194 9.82 -21.89 7.90
CA THR A 194 9.57 -23.20 8.52
C THR A 194 10.63 -23.47 9.58
N LEU A 195 10.22 -23.86 10.79
CA LEU A 195 11.12 -24.30 11.86
C LEU A 195 11.06 -25.81 12.02
N LYS A 196 12.20 -26.45 11.85
CA LYS A 196 12.41 -27.86 12.11
C LYS A 196 13.04 -28.04 13.47
N VAL A 197 12.28 -28.64 14.37
CA VAL A 197 12.64 -28.86 15.76
C VAL A 197 13.04 -30.32 15.93
N THR A 198 14.17 -30.56 16.58
CA THR A 198 14.66 -31.91 16.92
C THR A 198 14.90 -32.05 18.42
N SER A 199 14.53 -33.18 19.02
CA SER A 199 14.79 -33.50 20.44
C SER A 199 14.99 -35.01 20.59
N GLY A 200 16.26 -35.43 20.77
CA GLY A 200 16.65 -36.83 20.69
C GLY A 200 16.34 -37.41 19.31
N ASN A 201 15.58 -38.51 19.27
CA ASN A 201 15.15 -39.13 18.02
C ASN A 201 13.86 -38.51 17.42
N ARG A 202 13.26 -37.51 18.07
CA ARG A 202 12.01 -36.87 17.62
C ARG A 202 12.31 -35.69 16.71
N THR A 203 11.53 -35.55 15.63
CA THR A 203 11.57 -34.40 14.71
C THR A 203 10.15 -33.92 14.45
N GLY A 204 9.92 -32.61 14.55
CA GLY A 204 8.65 -31.96 14.25
C GLY A 204 8.86 -30.63 13.53
N HIS A 205 7.84 -30.14 12.85
CA HIS A 205 7.89 -28.89 12.08
C HIS A 205 6.85 -27.91 12.60
N LEU A 206 7.21 -26.63 12.68
CA LEU A 206 6.35 -25.50 13.02
C LEU A 206 6.43 -24.50 11.86
N TYR A 207 5.29 -24.03 11.37
CA TYR A 207 5.22 -23.14 10.21
C TYR A 207 4.81 -21.76 10.67
N LEU A 208 5.61 -20.74 10.36
CA LEU A 208 5.35 -19.36 10.75
C LEU A 208 5.12 -18.49 9.51
N ASP A 209 4.14 -17.59 9.61
CA ASP A 209 3.88 -16.54 8.61
C ASP A 209 3.46 -15.23 9.29
N GLY A 210 4.12 -14.12 8.94
CA GLY A 210 3.90 -12.81 9.55
C GLY A 210 4.09 -12.81 11.06
N GLY A 211 4.98 -13.67 11.58
CA GLY A 211 5.20 -13.93 13.00
C GLY A 211 4.16 -14.86 13.65
N SER A 212 3.01 -15.09 13.02
CA SER A 212 2.03 -16.06 13.52
C SER A 212 2.55 -17.48 13.36
N LEU A 213 2.44 -18.31 14.40
CA LEU A 213 2.44 -19.77 14.21
C LEU A 213 1.16 -20.18 13.48
N ILE A 214 1.27 -20.64 12.23
CA ILE A 214 0.12 -20.96 11.37
C ILE A 214 -0.20 -22.45 11.28
N ALA A 215 0.78 -23.33 11.45
CA ALA A 215 0.61 -24.78 11.46
C ALA A 215 1.73 -25.47 12.24
N ALA A 216 1.52 -26.75 12.56
CA ALA A 216 2.53 -27.61 13.18
C ALA A 216 2.33 -29.06 12.71
N GLN A 217 3.37 -29.88 12.76
CA GLN A 217 3.32 -31.28 12.31
C GLN A 217 4.32 -32.18 13.05
N TYR A 218 3.82 -33.24 13.68
CA TYR A 218 4.61 -34.21 14.44
C TYR A 218 3.96 -35.61 14.46
N GLU A 219 4.70 -36.67 14.13
CA GLU A 219 4.26 -38.09 14.17
C GLU A 219 2.86 -38.39 13.60
N GLY A 220 2.45 -37.65 12.55
CA GLY A 220 1.15 -37.80 11.89
C GLY A 220 0.00 -36.99 12.52
N GLN A 221 0.28 -36.22 13.57
CA GLN A 221 -0.59 -35.17 14.10
C GLN A 221 -0.22 -33.82 13.49
N THR A 222 -1.20 -32.92 13.40
CA THR A 222 -1.01 -31.54 12.91
C THR A 222 -1.75 -30.52 13.80
N GLY A 223 -1.73 -29.23 13.44
CA GLY A 223 -2.36 -28.16 14.20
C GLY A 223 -1.90 -28.06 15.66
N ASN A 224 -2.81 -27.60 16.53
CA ASN A 224 -2.53 -27.34 17.95
C ASN A 224 -1.94 -28.55 18.70
N GLU A 225 -2.39 -29.79 18.45
CA GLU A 225 -1.86 -30.99 19.10
C GLU A 225 -0.37 -31.25 18.79
N ALA A 226 0.06 -30.92 17.56
CA ALA A 226 1.47 -31.01 17.19
C ALA A 226 2.30 -29.90 17.85
N ALA A 227 1.80 -28.65 17.88
CA ALA A 227 2.44 -27.55 18.60
C ALA A 227 2.58 -27.87 20.10
N TYR A 228 1.47 -28.33 20.71
CA TYR A 228 1.33 -29.08 21.97
C TYR A 228 2.60 -29.84 22.37
N ARG A 229 2.97 -30.79 21.50
CA ARG A 229 4.01 -31.78 21.76
C ARG A 229 5.41 -31.25 21.42
N ILE A 230 5.57 -30.46 20.37
CA ILE A 230 6.89 -29.95 19.94
C ILE A 230 7.41 -28.89 20.92
N ILE A 231 6.56 -27.97 21.37
CA ILE A 231 6.94 -26.83 22.22
C ILE A 231 7.31 -27.26 23.65
N SER A 232 6.75 -28.38 24.12
CA SER A 232 7.04 -28.95 25.45
C SER A 232 8.36 -29.73 25.54
N TRP A 233 9.09 -29.96 24.43
CA TRP A 233 10.34 -30.72 24.43
C TRP A 233 11.52 -30.01 25.12
N ASP A 234 12.24 -30.77 25.94
CA ASP A 234 13.56 -30.40 26.46
C ASP A 234 14.68 -30.66 25.45
N ASN A 235 15.78 -29.91 25.62
CA ASN A 235 17.03 -30.00 24.85
C ASN A 235 16.77 -30.03 23.33
N THR A 236 15.94 -29.09 22.88
CA THR A 236 15.64 -28.92 21.46
C THR A 236 16.81 -28.29 20.72
N ALA A 237 17.02 -28.73 19.47
CA ALA A 237 17.79 -27.99 18.49
C ALA A 237 16.86 -27.53 17.37
N ILE A 238 17.00 -26.25 17.00
CA ILE A 238 16.14 -25.56 16.03
C ILE A 238 16.96 -25.35 14.76
N GLN A 239 16.40 -25.75 13.62
CA GLN A 239 16.89 -25.46 12.29
C GLN A 239 15.82 -24.64 11.54
N ILE A 240 16.24 -23.55 10.91
CA ILE A 240 15.38 -22.76 10.02
C ILE A 240 15.46 -23.37 8.61
N GLU A 241 14.31 -23.56 7.98
CA GLU A 241 14.13 -24.01 6.61
C GLU A 241 13.22 -23.01 5.85
N GLU A 242 13.22 -23.06 4.51
CA GLU A 242 12.44 -22.11 3.68
C GLU A 242 10.94 -22.16 4.01
N ALA A 243 10.25 -21.04 3.79
CA ALA A 243 8.81 -20.93 4.08
C ALA A 243 7.97 -21.79 3.12
N ASP A 244 7.14 -22.67 3.67
CA ASP A 244 6.14 -23.42 2.91
C ASP A 244 4.95 -22.50 2.55
N SER A 245 5.05 -21.82 1.39
CA SER A 245 4.08 -20.81 0.94
C SER A 245 2.69 -21.36 0.63
N ASP A 246 2.58 -22.68 0.46
CA ASP A 246 1.33 -23.37 0.11
C ASP A 246 0.65 -23.96 1.37
N ARG A 247 1.16 -23.66 2.57
CA ARG A 247 0.64 -24.18 3.84
C ARG A 247 -0.61 -23.44 4.31
N ASP A 248 -1.75 -24.13 4.30
CA ASP A 248 -2.98 -23.67 4.96
C ASP A 248 -2.76 -23.41 6.46
N ARG A 249 -3.41 -22.35 6.98
CA ARG A 249 -3.41 -22.05 8.42
C ARG A 249 -4.33 -23.02 9.17
N GLU A 250 -3.72 -23.85 10.01
CA GLU A 250 -4.39 -24.80 10.92
C GLU A 250 -4.51 -24.25 12.35
N ILE A 251 -3.64 -23.30 12.72
CA ILE A 251 -3.52 -22.73 14.07
C ILE A 251 -4.07 -21.29 14.04
N HIS A 252 -5.10 -21.06 14.85
CA HIS A 252 -5.79 -19.76 14.97
C HIS A 252 -5.64 -19.12 16.36
N ASP A 253 -5.16 -19.87 17.35
CA ASP A 253 -4.95 -19.36 18.70
C ASP A 253 -3.66 -18.51 18.77
N PRO A 254 -3.63 -17.43 19.57
CA PRO A 254 -2.42 -16.64 19.78
C PRO A 254 -1.28 -17.48 20.34
N LEU A 255 -0.03 -17.21 19.93
CA LEU A 255 1.14 -18.01 20.34
C LEU A 255 1.24 -18.16 21.86
N MET A 256 0.90 -17.11 22.63
CA MET A 256 0.85 -17.17 24.09
C MET A 256 -0.10 -18.24 24.64
N HIS A 257 -1.28 -18.44 24.04
CA HIS A 257 -2.19 -19.51 24.43
C HIS A 257 -1.57 -20.89 24.15
N VAL A 258 -1.01 -21.05 22.95
CA VAL A 258 -0.35 -22.30 22.53
C VAL A 258 0.82 -22.66 23.46
N MET A 259 1.67 -21.69 23.81
CA MET A 259 2.77 -21.89 24.75
C MET A 259 2.30 -22.21 26.17
N MET A 260 1.27 -21.53 26.69
CA MET A 260 0.76 -21.78 28.03
C MET A 260 0.16 -23.18 28.18
N GLU A 261 -0.58 -23.67 27.18
CA GLU A 261 -1.11 -25.03 27.19
C GLU A 261 0.02 -26.07 27.00
N SER A 262 1.05 -25.76 26.19
CA SER A 262 2.27 -26.58 26.08
C SER A 262 2.99 -26.76 27.43
N LEU A 263 3.14 -25.67 28.19
CA LEU A 263 3.81 -25.66 29.49
C LEU A 263 2.96 -26.39 30.55
N LYS A 264 1.65 -26.19 30.56
CA LYS A 264 0.71 -26.93 31.42
C LYS A 264 0.78 -28.44 31.16
N ILE A 265 0.78 -28.88 29.90
CA ILE A 265 0.95 -30.30 29.53
C ILE A 265 2.31 -30.85 30.00
N LYS A 266 3.36 -30.02 30.02
CA LYS A 266 4.68 -30.39 30.53
C LYS A 266 4.70 -30.56 32.05
N ASP A 267 4.10 -29.63 32.80
CA ASP A 267 4.00 -29.72 34.26
C ASP A 267 3.10 -30.90 34.69
N GLU A 268 1.99 -31.14 34.00
CA GLU A 268 1.10 -32.30 34.22
C GLU A 268 1.79 -33.65 33.95
N ALA A 269 2.85 -33.68 33.14
CA ALA A 269 3.68 -34.87 32.90
C ALA A 269 4.87 -35.03 33.87
N GLY A 270 5.15 -34.04 34.72
CA GLY A 270 6.41 -33.89 35.48
C GLY A 270 6.52 -34.64 36.82
N ALA A 271 5.83 -35.77 37.00
CA ALA A 271 5.62 -36.38 38.32
C ALA A 271 6.42 -37.69 38.60
N GLU A 272 7.76 -37.65 38.50
CA GLU A 272 8.64 -38.72 39.02
C GLU A 272 9.71 -38.18 40.00
N PRO A 273 10.14 -38.96 41.01
CA PRO A 273 11.06 -38.51 42.05
C PRO A 273 12.54 -38.42 41.59
N PRO A 274 13.37 -37.56 42.21
CA PRO A 274 14.72 -37.30 41.74
C PRO A 274 15.70 -38.48 41.94
N PRO A 275 16.61 -38.73 40.99
CA PRO A 275 17.64 -39.76 41.10
C PRO A 275 18.78 -39.36 42.06
N PRO A 276 19.53 -40.35 42.63
CA PRO A 276 20.60 -40.10 43.60
C PRO A 276 21.90 -39.55 42.98
N SER A 277 22.76 -39.02 43.84
CA SER A 277 24.02 -38.37 43.49
C SER A 277 25.10 -39.33 42.93
N PRO A 278 25.99 -38.86 42.03
CA PRO A 278 26.93 -39.72 41.31
C PRO A 278 28.30 -39.86 41.99
N ASP A 279 28.88 -41.07 41.93
CA ASP A 279 30.33 -41.36 41.86
C ASP A 279 30.56 -42.90 41.73
N PRO A 280 31.68 -43.41 41.16
CA PRO A 280 32.10 -43.13 39.79
C PRO A 280 32.58 -44.39 39.00
N GLN A 281 32.99 -44.15 37.73
CA GLN A 281 33.80 -45.00 36.84
C GLN A 281 33.13 -46.19 36.10
N VAL A 282 33.84 -46.62 35.03
CA VAL A 282 33.36 -47.47 33.93
C VAL A 282 34.18 -48.76 33.84
N SER A 283 33.51 -49.88 33.56
CA SER A 283 34.14 -51.06 32.93
C SER A 283 33.10 -51.85 32.10
N ALA A 284 33.55 -52.71 31.18
CA ALA A 284 32.79 -53.15 30.00
C ALA A 284 32.45 -54.68 29.99
N PRO A 285 31.67 -55.19 29.01
CA PRO A 285 30.95 -56.50 29.05
C PRO A 285 31.84 -57.69 28.54
N PRO A 286 31.38 -58.93 28.18
CA PRO A 286 30.02 -59.49 27.90
C PRO A 286 29.84 -60.97 28.43
N PRO A 287 29.18 -62.00 27.81
CA PRO A 287 28.17 -62.11 26.71
C PRO A 287 27.01 -63.19 26.82
N LYS A 288 26.03 -63.16 25.87
CA LYS A 288 25.28 -64.30 25.23
C LYS A 288 24.27 -65.16 26.09
N ALA A 289 23.12 -65.70 25.63
CA ALA A 289 22.40 -65.83 24.35
C ALA A 289 21.08 -66.69 24.46
N LYS A 290 20.23 -66.72 23.40
CA LYS A 290 19.16 -67.73 23.04
C LYS A 290 17.84 -67.68 23.88
N LYS A 291 16.64 -68.08 23.39
CA LYS A 291 16.17 -68.68 22.10
C LYS A 291 14.64 -68.43 21.87
N ALA A 292 14.13 -68.61 20.65
CA ALA A 292 12.69 -68.69 20.31
C ALA A 292 12.20 -70.17 20.12
N PRO A 293 10.89 -70.47 19.93
CA PRO A 293 10.31 -70.50 18.56
C PRO A 293 8.78 -70.20 18.40
N ARG A 294 8.28 -70.18 17.15
CA ARG A 294 6.85 -70.24 16.72
C ARG A 294 6.38 -71.70 16.49
N PRO A 295 5.07 -71.97 16.29
CA PRO A 295 4.52 -72.20 14.93
C PRO A 295 3.07 -71.66 14.73
N ALA A 296 2.29 -72.12 13.72
CA ALA A 296 2.30 -71.68 12.31
C ALA A 296 1.18 -72.36 11.46
N ASP A 297 0.48 -71.61 10.58
CA ASP A 297 -0.29 -72.02 9.38
C ASP A 297 -0.67 -70.72 8.59
N GLN A 298 -0.79 -70.57 7.26
CA GLN A 298 -1.09 -71.41 6.06
C GLN A 298 -2.61 -71.64 5.78
N SER A 299 -3.14 -71.64 4.55
CA SER A 299 -2.57 -71.45 3.18
C SER A 299 -3.58 -70.95 2.10
N GLU A 300 -3.04 -70.37 1.01
CA GLU A 300 -3.44 -70.34 -0.43
C GLU A 300 -4.91 -70.32 -0.96
N LYS A 301 -5.16 -69.52 -2.04
CA LYS A 301 -5.33 -70.04 -3.44
C LYS A 301 -5.48 -68.97 -4.55
N GLN A 302 -5.38 -69.39 -5.82
CA GLN A 302 -5.43 -68.57 -7.06
C GLN A 302 -6.56 -69.01 -8.03
N LYS A 303 -7.15 -68.09 -8.83
CA LYS A 303 -7.05 -68.03 -10.33
C LYS A 303 -8.16 -67.22 -11.06
N VAL A 304 -7.71 -66.24 -11.88
CA VAL A 304 -7.97 -66.00 -13.33
C VAL A 304 -9.40 -66.11 -13.93
N ILE A 305 -9.84 -65.06 -14.66
CA ILE A 305 -10.36 -65.09 -16.07
C ILE A 305 -10.61 -63.64 -16.62
N GLN A 306 -10.40 -63.41 -17.92
CA GLN A 306 -10.90 -62.23 -18.69
C GLN A 306 -11.23 -62.60 -20.15
N PRO A 307 -12.36 -62.10 -20.71
CA PRO A 307 -12.45 -61.81 -22.16
C PRO A 307 -13.38 -60.61 -22.57
N VAL A 308 -13.35 -60.03 -23.79
CA VAL A 308 -12.20 -59.57 -24.63
C VAL A 308 -12.65 -58.61 -25.78
N LYS A 309 -12.14 -57.36 -25.86
CA LYS A 309 -12.01 -56.49 -27.10
C LYS A 309 -13.36 -56.01 -27.75
N LYS A 310 -13.51 -55.11 -28.76
CA LYS A 310 -12.78 -54.01 -29.51
C LYS A 310 -13.82 -53.32 -30.47
N PRO A 311 -13.51 -52.44 -31.49
CA PRO A 311 -12.28 -51.76 -31.99
C PRO A 311 -12.36 -50.22 -31.75
N ALA A 312 -11.90 -49.21 -32.54
CA ALA A 312 -11.17 -49.01 -33.82
C ALA A 312 -10.35 -47.66 -33.70
N LYS A 313 -9.26 -47.29 -34.41
CA LYS A 313 -8.86 -47.13 -35.84
C LYS A 313 -9.54 -45.96 -36.61
N LYS A 314 -8.84 -45.08 -37.35
CA LYS A 314 -7.39 -44.73 -37.50
C LYS A 314 -7.23 -43.38 -38.26
N ALA A 315 -5.99 -42.88 -38.44
CA ALA A 315 -5.61 -41.73 -39.31
C ALA A 315 -5.84 -42.02 -40.83
N SER A 316 -5.69 -41.09 -41.81
CA SER A 316 -4.73 -39.96 -41.95
C SER A 316 -5.04 -38.89 -43.03
N MET A 317 -4.27 -37.78 -42.97
CA MET A 317 -3.74 -36.81 -43.99
C MET A 317 -3.77 -37.19 -45.50
N PRO A 318 -3.52 -36.28 -46.51
CA PRO A 318 -2.77 -35.00 -46.47
C PRO A 318 -3.22 -33.81 -47.39
N ALA A 319 -2.34 -32.80 -47.54
CA ALA A 319 -2.20 -31.80 -48.64
C ALA A 319 -3.04 -30.48 -48.54
N GLN A 320 -2.62 -29.33 -49.12
CA GLN A 320 -1.45 -29.03 -49.96
C GLN A 320 -0.89 -27.57 -49.83
N LYS A 321 0.34 -27.40 -50.34
CA LYS A 321 1.30 -26.27 -50.34
C LYS A 321 0.79 -24.86 -50.74
N LYS A 322 1.39 -23.81 -50.15
CA LYS A 322 1.65 -22.50 -50.81
C LYS A 322 2.89 -22.59 -51.73
N PRO A 323 3.03 -21.71 -52.74
CA PRO A 323 4.27 -20.93 -52.84
C PRO A 323 4.13 -19.49 -53.40
N SER A 324 5.18 -18.69 -53.22
CA SER A 324 5.69 -17.62 -54.11
C SER A 324 4.86 -16.34 -54.42
N GLU A 325 5.44 -15.22 -54.90
CA GLU A 325 6.75 -14.57 -54.64
C GLU A 325 6.83 -13.16 -55.29
N LYS A 326 7.50 -12.20 -54.62
CA LYS A 326 8.07 -10.92 -55.12
C LYS A 326 7.18 -9.82 -55.71
N VAL A 327 7.80 -8.63 -55.76
CA VAL A 327 7.26 -7.33 -56.17
C VAL A 327 8.17 -6.75 -57.27
N ALA A 328 7.57 -6.18 -58.31
CA ALA A 328 8.22 -5.19 -59.19
C ALA A 328 7.16 -4.31 -59.87
N ALA A 329 7.35 -2.99 -59.83
CA ALA A 329 6.74 -2.01 -60.74
C ALA A 329 7.75 -1.75 -61.91
N PRO A 330 7.52 -0.91 -62.96
CA PRO A 330 6.79 0.38 -62.97
C PRO A 330 5.97 0.58 -64.29
N PRO A 331 5.83 1.81 -64.83
CA PRO A 331 5.18 3.02 -64.29
C PRO A 331 3.91 3.39 -65.10
N SER A 332 3.18 4.42 -64.65
CA SER A 332 2.36 5.27 -65.55
C SER A 332 2.30 6.70 -64.99
N PRO A 333 2.13 7.75 -65.84
CA PRO A 333 2.53 9.11 -65.49
C PRO A 333 1.26 10.01 -65.26
N PRO A 334 1.25 11.35 -65.43
CA PRO A 334 0.93 12.21 -64.29
C PRO A 334 -0.25 13.16 -64.58
N GLU A 335 -0.25 14.29 -63.88
CA GLU A 335 -1.25 15.35 -63.82
C GLU A 335 -1.74 15.95 -65.16
N SER A 336 -2.85 16.67 -65.04
CA SER A 336 -3.40 17.58 -66.03
C SER A 336 -2.44 18.66 -66.53
N LEU A 337 -2.57 19.02 -67.81
CA LEU A 337 -2.59 20.39 -68.37
C LEU A 337 -2.99 20.23 -69.85
N VAL A 338 -3.98 20.95 -70.40
CA VAL A 338 -3.86 22.24 -71.12
C VAL A 338 -5.30 22.52 -71.59
N SER A 339 -6.07 23.50 -71.07
CA SER A 339 -6.06 24.95 -71.38
C SER A 339 -6.11 25.33 -72.87
N VAL A 340 -7.14 26.06 -73.31
CA VAL A 340 -7.12 27.24 -74.23
C VAL A 340 -8.56 27.51 -74.73
N PRO A 341 -9.04 28.77 -74.75
CA PRO A 341 -10.42 29.09 -75.06
C PRO A 341 -10.72 29.17 -76.57
N PHE A 342 -11.99 29.03 -76.93
CA PHE A 342 -12.51 29.55 -78.20
C PHE A 342 -12.89 31.03 -78.04
N GLU A 343 -11.94 31.92 -78.35
CA GLU A 343 -12.23 33.34 -78.54
C GLU A 343 -12.72 33.62 -79.99
N LYS A 344 -13.05 34.88 -80.28
CA LYS A 344 -14.04 35.27 -81.28
C LYS A 344 -13.43 35.98 -82.51
N THR A 345 -14.19 35.96 -83.60
CA THR A 345 -14.26 36.97 -84.68
C THR A 345 -13.13 37.15 -85.73
N ALA A 346 -13.62 37.39 -86.96
CA ALA A 346 -13.16 38.39 -87.95
C ALA A 346 -12.20 38.01 -89.13
N ASP A 347 -12.86 37.65 -90.24
CA ASP A 347 -12.85 38.41 -91.51
C ASP A 347 -11.76 38.15 -92.60
N ARG A 348 -12.15 38.46 -93.85
CA ARG A 348 -11.36 38.76 -95.09
C ARG A 348 -11.04 37.66 -96.13
N SER A 349 -11.99 37.59 -97.07
CA SER A 349 -11.82 38.02 -98.48
C SER A 349 -11.29 37.07 -99.59
N VAL A 350 -12.21 36.69 -100.48
CA VAL A 350 -12.20 36.90 -101.94
C VAL A 350 -11.00 36.46 -102.81
N GLY A 351 -11.29 35.52 -103.72
CA GLY A 351 -10.76 35.49 -105.10
C GLY A 351 -10.76 34.10 -105.74
N LYS A 352 -10.86 33.89 -107.06
CA LYS A 352 -11.51 34.60 -108.19
C LYS A 352 -11.28 33.72 -109.45
N GLN A 353 -12.34 33.45 -110.22
CA GLN A 353 -12.34 33.17 -111.69
C GLN A 353 -11.60 31.96 -112.36
N ASP A 354 -12.34 31.35 -113.31
CA ASP A 354 -11.91 30.70 -114.58
C ASP A 354 -11.05 29.40 -114.51
N GLN A 355 -10.95 28.53 -115.54
CA GLN A 355 -11.26 28.66 -116.99
C GLN A 355 -11.74 27.33 -117.66
N MET A 356 -11.78 27.29 -119.00
CA MET A 356 -12.44 26.30 -119.89
C MET A 356 -11.78 24.90 -120.03
N GLY A 357 -12.58 23.93 -120.50
CA GLY A 357 -12.14 22.75 -121.27
C GLY A 357 -13.16 22.36 -122.37
N ARG A 358 -12.70 21.97 -123.57
CA ARG A 358 -13.53 21.62 -124.75
C ARG A 358 -13.22 20.20 -125.27
N THR A 359 -14.26 19.42 -125.64
CA THR A 359 -14.37 18.42 -126.75
C THR A 359 -15.73 17.70 -126.60
N GLY A 360 -16.36 17.04 -127.59
CA GLY A 360 -16.11 16.80 -129.02
C GLY A 360 -17.42 16.39 -129.73
N LYS A 361 -17.43 16.19 -131.07
CA LYS A 361 -18.65 15.99 -131.89
C LYS A 361 -18.88 14.53 -132.35
N LEU A 362 -20.14 14.12 -132.55
CA LEU A 362 -20.78 13.54 -133.78
C LEU A 362 -22.26 13.17 -133.43
N LEU A 363 -23.32 13.38 -134.27
CA LEU A 363 -23.79 12.65 -135.48
C LEU A 363 -24.20 11.17 -135.19
N ILE A 364 -25.26 10.54 -135.77
CA ILE A 364 -26.08 10.88 -136.97
C ILE A 364 -27.44 10.10 -137.08
N VAL A 365 -28.37 10.58 -137.94
CA VAL A 365 -29.43 9.84 -138.72
C VAL A 365 -30.76 9.32 -138.12
N LEU A 366 -31.85 9.67 -138.85
CA LEU A 366 -33.21 9.08 -139.05
C LEU A 366 -34.12 8.63 -137.87
N GLY A 367 -35.45 8.69 -138.02
CA GLY A 367 -36.22 9.04 -139.23
C GLY A 367 -37.74 9.30 -139.02
N MET A 368 -38.44 9.46 -140.14
CA MET A 368 -39.91 9.62 -140.25
C MET A 368 -40.63 8.35 -139.73
N VAL A 369 -41.92 8.29 -139.38
CA VAL A 369 -43.16 9.01 -139.74
C VAL A 369 -44.01 9.08 -138.43
N ILE A 370 -44.84 10.08 -138.07
CA ILE A 370 -46.14 10.46 -138.66
C ILE A 370 -46.43 11.92 -138.30
N ILE A 371 -46.55 12.78 -139.33
CA ILE A 371 -47.00 14.17 -139.18
C ILE A 371 -48.45 14.24 -139.68
N PHE A 372 -49.42 13.99 -138.79
CA PHE A 372 -50.81 14.54 -138.79
C PHE A 372 -51.62 13.86 -137.65
N ALA A 373 -51.64 14.43 -136.43
CA ALA A 373 -52.61 14.11 -135.36
C ALA A 373 -52.40 14.94 -134.06
N ILE A 374 -51.15 15.19 -133.66
CA ILE A 374 -50.80 15.54 -132.26
C ILE A 374 -50.40 17.03 -132.06
N THR A 375 -50.82 17.92 -132.96
CA THR A 375 -50.51 19.36 -132.88
C THR A 375 -51.38 20.14 -131.89
N VAL A 376 -52.54 19.61 -131.47
CA VAL A 376 -53.47 20.29 -130.54
C VAL A 376 -53.29 19.84 -129.08
N THR A 377 -53.03 18.55 -128.83
CA THR A 377 -52.92 18.01 -127.46
C THR A 377 -51.57 18.26 -126.78
N VAL A 378 -50.47 18.39 -127.54
CA VAL A 378 -49.15 18.74 -126.99
C VAL A 378 -49.07 20.22 -126.60
N GLY A 379 -49.72 21.13 -127.36
CA GLY A 379 -49.78 22.56 -127.05
C GLY A 379 -50.38 22.84 -125.66
N GLY A 380 -51.47 22.15 -125.32
CA GLY A 380 -52.09 22.24 -123.99
C GLY A 380 -51.17 21.81 -122.83
N LYS A 381 -50.35 20.77 -123.02
CA LYS A 381 -49.37 20.34 -122.00
C LYS A 381 -48.20 21.32 -121.88
N LEU A 382 -47.69 21.85 -122.99
CA LEU A 382 -46.59 22.82 -123.01
C LEU A 382 -46.96 24.18 -122.40
N LEU A 383 -48.19 24.67 -122.66
CA LEU A 383 -48.71 25.90 -122.06
C LEU A 383 -48.95 25.73 -120.55
N LYS A 384 -49.56 24.62 -120.12
CA LYS A 384 -49.68 24.30 -118.68
C LYS A 384 -48.32 24.26 -117.98
N LYS A 385 -47.31 23.60 -118.57
CA LYS A 385 -45.96 23.51 -117.96
C LYS A 385 -45.28 24.87 -117.81
N ARG A 386 -45.45 25.79 -118.77
CA ARG A 386 -44.97 27.20 -118.65
C ARG A 386 -45.72 28.00 -117.58
N GLN A 387 -47.02 27.76 -117.38
CA GLN A 387 -47.81 28.40 -116.31
C GLN A 387 -47.56 27.79 -114.92
N ILE A 388 -47.02 26.57 -114.83
CA ILE A 388 -46.59 25.97 -113.57
C ILE A 388 -45.27 26.60 -113.13
N ASN A 389 -44.23 26.53 -113.98
CA ASN A 389 -42.91 27.09 -113.65
C ASN A 389 -43.00 28.57 -113.23
N ARG A 390 -43.73 29.44 -113.95
CA ARG A 390 -43.87 30.86 -113.55
C ARG A 390 -44.45 31.08 -112.15
N ARG A 391 -45.33 30.19 -111.66
CA ARG A 391 -45.90 30.29 -110.31
C ARG A 391 -44.97 29.74 -109.24
N TYR A 392 -44.21 28.69 -109.56
CA TYR A 392 -43.08 28.24 -108.75
C TYR A 392 -42.00 29.34 -108.65
N ASP A 393 -41.61 29.97 -109.77
CA ASP A 393 -40.64 31.07 -109.81
C ASP A 393 -41.06 32.24 -108.90
N GLN A 394 -42.37 32.56 -108.88
CA GLN A 394 -42.95 33.57 -107.97
C GLN A 394 -42.90 33.12 -106.49
N LEU A 395 -43.32 31.90 -106.17
CA LEU A 395 -43.24 31.36 -104.82
C LEU A 395 -41.78 31.38 -104.29
N ILE A 396 -40.81 30.96 -105.11
CA ILE A 396 -39.40 30.94 -104.75
C ILE A 396 -38.87 32.37 -104.51
N ALA A 397 -39.34 33.37 -105.27
CA ALA A 397 -39.05 34.78 -105.03
C ALA A 397 -39.63 35.26 -103.69
N ASP A 398 -40.92 35.01 -103.42
CA ASP A 398 -41.59 35.41 -102.17
C ASP A 398 -40.94 34.75 -100.94
N LEU A 399 -40.54 33.49 -101.05
CA LEU A 399 -39.77 32.77 -100.02
C LEU A 399 -38.36 33.35 -99.80
N SER A 400 -37.72 33.91 -100.84
CA SER A 400 -36.41 34.56 -100.72
C SER A 400 -36.45 35.91 -99.99
N VAL A 401 -37.60 36.61 -100.06
CA VAL A 401 -37.83 37.88 -99.35
C VAL A 401 -38.33 37.63 -97.92
N THR A 402 -39.12 36.59 -97.71
CA THR A 402 -39.75 36.27 -96.42
C THR A 402 -38.74 35.66 -95.44
N LYS A 403 -38.12 36.49 -94.59
CA LYS A 403 -37.10 36.04 -93.61
C LYS A 403 -37.62 35.18 -92.45
N ALA A 404 -38.93 35.21 -92.16
CA ALA A 404 -39.51 34.44 -91.07
C ALA A 404 -39.88 33.02 -91.53
N LEU A 405 -39.21 32.00 -91.00
CA LEU A 405 -39.41 30.60 -91.36
C LEU A 405 -40.88 30.16 -91.23
N ASP A 406 -41.57 30.58 -90.15
CA ASP A 406 -42.97 30.24 -89.92
C ASP A 406 -43.88 30.81 -91.02
N ALA A 407 -43.55 31.97 -91.59
CA ALA A 407 -44.25 32.56 -92.73
C ALA A 407 -43.86 31.89 -94.07
N GLN A 408 -42.61 31.43 -94.23
CA GLN A 408 -42.21 30.60 -95.37
C GLN A 408 -43.04 29.30 -95.43
N ILE A 409 -43.28 28.66 -94.29
CA ILE A 409 -44.14 27.46 -94.21
C ILE A 409 -45.59 27.79 -94.59
N VAL A 410 -46.14 28.92 -94.14
CA VAL A 410 -47.51 29.32 -94.54
C VAL A 410 -47.62 29.50 -96.06
N LEU A 411 -46.62 30.13 -96.70
CA LEU A 411 -46.58 30.29 -98.16
C LEU A 411 -46.46 28.95 -98.89
N LEU A 412 -45.53 28.08 -98.47
CA LEU A 412 -45.36 26.72 -99.01
C LEU A 412 -46.66 25.89 -98.87
N MET A 413 -47.25 25.88 -97.67
CA MET A 413 -48.48 25.13 -97.36
C MET A 413 -49.68 25.64 -98.16
N GLN A 414 -49.84 26.97 -98.31
CA GLN A 414 -50.90 27.54 -99.15
C GLN A 414 -50.72 27.14 -100.62
N TYR A 415 -49.50 27.20 -101.15
CA TYR A 415 -49.19 26.81 -102.53
C TYR A 415 -49.45 25.31 -102.78
N ILE A 416 -48.87 24.43 -101.95
CA ILE A 416 -49.01 22.96 -102.06
C ILE A 416 -50.48 22.52 -101.93
N LYS A 417 -51.27 23.21 -101.10
CA LYS A 417 -52.71 22.98 -100.95
C LYS A 417 -53.52 23.48 -102.16
N ALA A 418 -53.16 24.64 -102.72
CA ALA A 418 -53.84 25.21 -103.88
C ALA A 418 -53.52 24.46 -105.19
N HIS A 419 -52.34 23.87 -105.31
CA HIS A 419 -51.82 23.25 -106.53
C HIS A 419 -51.36 21.79 -106.27
N PRO A 420 -52.30 20.85 -106.02
CA PRO A 420 -51.96 19.52 -105.53
C PRO A 420 -51.16 18.65 -106.50
N GLU A 421 -51.27 18.89 -107.82
CA GLU A 421 -50.53 18.19 -108.89
C GLU A 421 -49.40 19.05 -109.51
N ASP A 422 -48.74 19.91 -108.72
CA ASP A 422 -47.54 20.61 -109.19
C ASP A 422 -46.38 19.62 -109.43
N VAL A 423 -45.60 19.83 -110.49
CA VAL A 423 -44.43 19.00 -110.84
C VAL A 423 -43.32 19.13 -109.79
N HIS A 424 -43.21 20.30 -109.16
CA HIS A 424 -42.20 20.60 -108.15
C HIS A 424 -42.65 20.24 -106.72
N ARG A 425 -43.83 19.62 -106.56
CA ARG A 425 -44.44 19.32 -105.25
C ARG A 425 -43.46 18.64 -104.29
N SER A 426 -42.75 17.59 -104.73
CA SER A 426 -41.82 16.85 -103.87
C SER A 426 -40.62 17.68 -103.39
N GLU A 427 -40.20 18.70 -104.14
CA GLU A 427 -39.13 19.62 -103.73
C GLU A 427 -39.67 20.67 -102.75
N LEU A 428 -40.88 21.18 -102.99
CA LEU A 428 -41.54 22.12 -102.07
C LEU A 428 -41.90 21.44 -100.75
N GLU A 429 -42.30 20.16 -100.76
CA GLU A 429 -42.56 19.36 -99.56
C GLU A 429 -41.26 19.05 -98.80
N ALA A 430 -40.17 18.70 -99.50
CA ALA A 430 -38.85 18.55 -98.87
C ALA A 430 -38.36 19.85 -98.23
N ARG A 431 -38.39 20.97 -98.96
CA ARG A 431 -38.00 22.29 -98.46
C ARG A 431 -38.88 22.77 -97.31
N MET A 432 -40.17 22.43 -97.31
CA MET A 432 -41.07 22.69 -96.18
C MET A 432 -40.66 21.87 -94.96
N ASN A 433 -40.27 20.60 -95.13
CA ASN A 433 -39.76 19.74 -94.06
C ASN A 433 -38.41 20.25 -93.50
N ASP A 434 -37.49 20.70 -94.36
CA ASP A 434 -36.24 21.35 -93.94
C ASP A 434 -36.53 22.62 -93.13
N THR A 435 -37.52 23.41 -93.56
CA THR A 435 -37.97 24.64 -92.86
C THR A 435 -38.61 24.31 -91.51
N TYR A 436 -39.40 23.23 -91.40
CA TYR A 436 -39.89 22.72 -90.11
C TYR A 436 -38.72 22.31 -89.20
N THR A 437 -37.70 21.65 -89.74
CA THR A 437 -36.52 21.19 -88.99
C THR A 437 -35.71 22.36 -88.41
N GLU A 438 -35.48 23.42 -89.18
CA GLU A 438 -34.80 24.64 -88.67
C GLU A 438 -35.67 25.44 -87.68
N ILE A 439 -37.01 25.46 -87.84
CA ILE A 439 -37.92 26.03 -86.83
C ILE A 439 -37.84 25.24 -85.51
N GLU A 440 -37.84 23.92 -85.59
CA GLU A 440 -37.76 23.06 -84.40
C GLU A 440 -36.43 23.24 -83.67
N LYS A 441 -35.32 23.27 -84.42
CA LYS A 441 -33.97 23.55 -83.89
C LYS A 441 -33.90 24.93 -83.23
N ARG A 442 -34.41 25.99 -83.88
CA ARG A 442 -34.51 27.34 -83.31
C ARG A 442 -35.30 27.35 -82.00
N ASP A 443 -36.44 26.66 -81.97
CA ASP A 443 -37.30 26.60 -80.80
C ASP A 443 -36.68 25.72 -79.68
N TYR A 444 -35.87 24.72 -80.02
CA TYR A 444 -35.04 23.96 -79.08
C TYR A 444 -33.94 24.84 -78.48
N GLU A 445 -33.11 25.48 -79.29
CA GLU A 445 -32.05 26.39 -78.87
C GLU A 445 -32.61 27.50 -77.96
N LYS A 446 -33.78 28.06 -78.33
CA LYS A 446 -34.51 29.01 -77.49
C LYS A 446 -34.97 28.37 -76.17
N THR A 447 -35.53 27.16 -76.17
CA THR A 447 -35.96 26.48 -74.94
C THR A 447 -34.79 26.26 -73.98
N ILE A 448 -33.61 25.91 -74.49
CA ILE A 448 -32.39 25.79 -73.68
C ILE A 448 -31.96 27.15 -73.11
N LEU A 449 -31.98 28.22 -73.91
CA LEU A 449 -31.67 29.58 -73.46
C LEU A 449 -32.65 30.10 -72.40
N ASP A 450 -33.96 29.92 -72.63
CA ASP A 450 -35.03 30.35 -71.72
C ASP A 450 -34.94 29.61 -70.37
N VAL A 451 -34.55 28.32 -70.35
CA VAL A 451 -34.30 27.56 -69.10
C VAL A 451 -33.00 27.99 -68.42
N ASN A 452 -31.90 28.12 -69.17
CA ASN A 452 -30.60 28.53 -68.61
C ASN A 452 -30.60 29.97 -68.07
N GLY A 453 -31.53 30.81 -68.52
CA GLY A 453 -31.78 32.15 -67.98
C GLY A 453 -32.62 32.20 -66.69
N LEU A 454 -33.11 31.07 -66.19
CA LEU A 454 -33.90 31.03 -64.95
C LEU A 454 -33.00 31.10 -63.70
N PRO A 455 -33.41 31.84 -62.64
CA PRO A 455 -32.77 31.72 -61.35
C PRO A 455 -33.01 30.31 -60.77
N ILE A 456 -31.97 29.69 -60.23
CA ILE A 456 -32.03 28.38 -59.56
C ILE A 456 -32.63 28.57 -58.16
N ASP A 457 -33.94 28.84 -58.13
CA ASP A 457 -34.76 29.04 -56.93
C ASP A 457 -35.72 27.85 -56.69
N GLU A 458 -36.48 27.87 -55.60
CA GLU A 458 -37.57 26.89 -55.30
C GLU A 458 -38.56 26.69 -56.46
N LYS A 459 -38.65 27.67 -57.38
CA LYS A 459 -39.59 27.67 -58.50
C LYS A 459 -38.91 27.18 -59.79
N TYR A 460 -37.59 26.98 -59.81
CA TYR A 460 -36.80 26.53 -60.96
C TYR A 460 -37.32 25.20 -61.50
N GLU A 461 -37.52 24.18 -60.65
CA GLU A 461 -38.04 22.87 -61.08
C GLU A 461 -39.35 23.03 -61.86
N LYS A 462 -40.30 23.78 -61.30
CA LYS A 462 -41.62 24.03 -61.92
C LYS A 462 -41.53 24.83 -63.22
N LYS A 463 -40.68 25.88 -63.27
CA LYS A 463 -40.47 26.72 -64.47
C LYS A 463 -39.79 25.92 -65.58
N ALA A 464 -38.66 25.26 -65.29
CA ALA A 464 -37.89 24.47 -66.25
C ALA A 464 -38.71 23.30 -66.81
N LEU A 465 -39.41 22.54 -65.95
CA LEU A 465 -40.34 21.51 -66.40
C LEU A 465 -41.43 22.09 -67.33
N SER A 466 -41.97 23.28 -67.05
CA SER A 466 -42.99 23.89 -67.90
C SER A 466 -42.48 24.26 -69.30
N LEU A 467 -41.22 24.73 -69.42
CA LEU A 467 -40.59 25.04 -70.70
C LEU A 467 -40.26 23.77 -71.49
N TYR A 468 -39.61 22.79 -70.86
CA TYR A 468 -39.28 21.52 -71.49
C TYR A 468 -40.52 20.73 -71.93
N THR A 469 -41.57 20.67 -71.10
CA THR A 469 -42.82 19.98 -71.48
C THR A 469 -43.65 20.76 -72.51
N ALA A 470 -43.52 22.09 -72.59
CA ALA A 470 -44.09 22.86 -73.70
C ALA A 470 -43.42 22.52 -75.04
N PHE A 471 -42.09 22.39 -75.07
CA PHE A 471 -41.38 21.92 -76.27
C PHE A 471 -41.79 20.50 -76.65
N LEU A 472 -41.73 19.54 -75.71
CA LEU A 472 -42.09 18.13 -75.99
C LEU A 472 -43.55 17.96 -76.44
N ARG A 473 -44.48 18.81 -75.95
CA ARG A 473 -45.87 18.85 -76.44
C ARG A 473 -45.98 19.41 -77.85
N LYS A 474 -45.13 20.37 -78.22
CA LYS A 474 -45.10 20.98 -79.56
C LYS A 474 -44.41 20.07 -80.60
N TYR A 475 -43.38 19.31 -80.20
CA TYR A 475 -42.59 18.43 -81.06
C TYR A 475 -42.46 16.99 -80.49
N PRO A 476 -43.53 16.17 -80.50
CA PRO A 476 -43.53 14.86 -79.83
C PRO A 476 -42.62 13.78 -80.45
N GLN A 477 -42.10 14.02 -81.67
CA GLN A 477 -41.19 13.12 -82.40
C GLN A 477 -39.82 13.76 -82.65
N SER A 478 -39.46 14.77 -81.85
CA SER A 478 -38.22 15.53 -81.99
C SER A 478 -36.95 14.68 -81.81
N PRO A 479 -35.90 14.82 -82.65
CA PRO A 479 -34.58 14.27 -82.34
C PRO A 479 -33.98 14.84 -81.04
N TYR A 480 -34.37 16.07 -80.65
CA TYR A 480 -33.96 16.71 -79.40
C TYR A 480 -34.70 16.15 -78.16
N ALA A 481 -35.78 15.37 -78.35
CA ALA A 481 -36.59 14.86 -77.24
C ALA A 481 -35.78 14.02 -76.24
N LYS A 482 -34.76 13.28 -76.70
CA LYS A 482 -33.87 12.53 -75.79
C LYS A 482 -33.12 13.48 -74.85
N GLN A 483 -32.46 14.50 -75.41
CA GLN A 483 -31.66 15.47 -74.66
C GLN A 483 -32.50 16.27 -73.67
N ILE A 484 -33.75 16.59 -74.03
CA ILE A 484 -34.69 17.25 -73.11
C ILE A 484 -35.11 16.31 -71.97
N ASN A 485 -35.38 15.03 -72.23
CA ASN A 485 -35.73 14.09 -71.15
C ASN A 485 -34.53 13.81 -70.22
N GLU A 486 -33.30 13.78 -70.75
CA GLU A 486 -32.07 13.74 -69.96
C GLU A 486 -31.91 15.02 -69.10
N ALA A 487 -32.15 16.20 -69.68
CA ALA A 487 -32.13 17.47 -68.94
C ALA A 487 -33.22 17.55 -67.85
N ILE A 488 -34.44 17.08 -68.13
CA ILE A 488 -35.54 16.95 -67.17
C ILE A 488 -35.10 16.10 -65.96
N GLY A 489 -34.45 14.95 -66.19
CA GLY A 489 -33.91 14.11 -65.13
C GLY A 489 -32.86 14.83 -64.27
N GLY A 490 -32.00 15.64 -64.91
CA GLY A 490 -30.94 16.40 -64.25
C GLY A 490 -31.42 17.59 -63.37
N ILE A 491 -32.66 18.07 -63.51
CA ILE A 491 -33.16 19.27 -62.81
C ILE A 491 -32.95 19.19 -61.29
N ARG A 492 -33.27 18.05 -60.67
CA ARG A 492 -33.13 17.88 -59.21
C ARG A 492 -31.69 17.78 -58.74
N GLN A 493 -30.80 17.25 -59.58
CA GLN A 493 -29.37 17.17 -59.29
C GLN A 493 -28.74 18.58 -59.32
N LEU A 494 -29.07 19.39 -60.34
CA LEU A 494 -28.64 20.79 -60.43
C LEU A 494 -29.12 21.62 -59.22
N LEU A 495 -30.38 21.45 -58.80
CA LEU A 495 -30.92 22.09 -57.60
C LEU A 495 -30.20 21.64 -56.33
N GLY A 496 -29.95 20.34 -56.15
CA GLY A 496 -29.17 19.84 -55.02
C GLY A 496 -27.76 20.45 -54.97
N THR A 497 -27.05 20.47 -56.10
CA THR A 497 -25.72 21.10 -56.19
C THR A 497 -25.75 22.59 -55.81
N ALA A 498 -26.73 23.36 -56.28
CA ALA A 498 -26.85 24.77 -55.93
C ALA A 498 -27.14 24.99 -54.43
N TYR A 499 -28.11 24.25 -53.88
CA TYR A 499 -28.46 24.32 -52.46
C TYR A 499 -27.32 23.84 -51.55
N PHE A 500 -26.46 22.92 -52.02
CA PHE A 500 -25.26 22.49 -51.30
C PHE A 500 -24.18 23.59 -51.22
N GLU A 501 -23.98 24.38 -52.28
CA GLU A 501 -23.08 25.54 -52.21
C GLU A 501 -23.61 26.64 -51.28
N ASP A 502 -24.93 26.81 -51.15
CA ASP A 502 -25.54 27.66 -50.13
C ASP A 502 -25.39 27.06 -48.71
N LEU A 503 -25.52 25.74 -48.56
CA LEU A 503 -25.33 25.03 -47.28
C LEU A 503 -23.96 25.32 -46.65
N LYS A 504 -22.89 25.39 -47.47
CA LYS A 504 -21.53 25.73 -47.02
C LYS A 504 -21.43 27.15 -46.46
N LYS A 505 -22.29 28.08 -46.87
CA LYS A 505 -22.32 29.48 -46.38
C LYS A 505 -22.96 29.59 -45.00
N VAL A 506 -23.77 28.60 -44.59
CA VAL A 506 -24.39 28.51 -43.26
C VAL A 506 -23.37 28.09 -42.17
N ALA A 507 -22.14 27.75 -42.54
CA ALA A 507 -21.10 27.24 -41.62
C ALA A 507 -20.74 28.16 -40.44
N SER A 508 -21.12 29.44 -40.45
CA SER A 508 -20.89 30.39 -39.35
C SER A 508 -22.03 30.51 -38.32
N THR A 509 -23.09 29.69 -38.40
CA THR A 509 -24.20 29.70 -37.43
C THR A 509 -24.00 28.68 -36.29
N GLY A 510 -24.89 28.74 -35.30
CA GLY A 510 -24.88 27.81 -34.15
C GLY A 510 -25.08 26.34 -34.54
N TYR A 511 -24.81 25.45 -33.59
CA TYR A 511 -24.80 24.00 -33.80
C TYR A 511 -26.16 23.45 -34.25
N LEU A 512 -27.25 23.94 -33.66
CA LEU A 512 -28.60 23.46 -33.94
C LEU A 512 -29.12 24.00 -35.27
N GLU A 513 -28.76 25.24 -35.61
CA GLU A 513 -29.08 25.90 -36.88
C GLU A 513 -28.36 25.23 -38.05
N ARG A 514 -27.05 24.94 -37.90
CA ARG A 514 -26.28 24.15 -38.87
C ARG A 514 -26.89 22.76 -39.07
N TYR A 515 -27.19 22.06 -37.97
CA TYR A 515 -27.78 20.71 -38.01
C TYR A 515 -29.15 20.69 -38.71
N ALA A 516 -30.03 21.63 -38.37
CA ALA A 516 -31.35 21.76 -38.97
C ALA A 516 -31.28 22.04 -40.49
N ALA A 517 -30.38 22.91 -40.93
CA ALA A 517 -30.15 23.17 -42.35
C ALA A 517 -29.67 21.92 -43.10
N TYR A 518 -28.71 21.18 -42.53
CA TYR A 518 -28.19 19.94 -43.14
C TYR A 518 -29.27 18.85 -43.21
N ARG A 519 -30.12 18.73 -42.17
CA ARG A 519 -31.27 17.82 -42.16
C ARG A 519 -32.31 18.18 -43.23
N ALA A 520 -32.69 19.45 -43.33
CA ALA A 520 -33.63 19.93 -44.34
C ALA A 520 -33.14 19.63 -45.76
N TYR A 521 -31.84 19.82 -46.04
CA TYR A 521 -31.24 19.45 -47.34
C TYR A 521 -31.39 17.96 -47.65
N LEU A 522 -31.08 17.07 -46.68
CA LEU A 522 -31.17 15.61 -46.85
C LEU A 522 -32.62 15.11 -47.05
N GLU A 523 -33.60 15.83 -46.52
CA GLU A 523 -35.03 15.55 -46.69
C GLU A 523 -35.58 16.12 -48.01
N GLN A 524 -35.07 17.27 -48.47
CA GLN A 524 -35.42 17.87 -49.77
C GLN A 524 -34.77 17.13 -50.97
N PHE A 525 -33.54 16.63 -50.81
CA PHE A 525 -32.75 15.99 -51.87
C PHE A 525 -32.33 14.55 -51.51
N PRO A 526 -33.27 13.62 -51.26
CA PRO A 526 -32.96 12.29 -50.73
C PRO A 526 -32.13 11.39 -51.67
N GLN A 527 -32.03 11.75 -52.97
CA GLN A 527 -31.18 11.09 -53.98
C GLN A 527 -30.21 12.08 -54.66
N GLY A 528 -29.87 13.20 -54.00
CA GLY A 528 -28.84 14.13 -54.51
C GLY A 528 -27.44 13.54 -54.44
N THR A 529 -26.54 13.93 -55.35
CA THR A 529 -25.14 13.44 -55.39
C THR A 529 -24.38 13.78 -54.11
N GLU A 530 -24.60 14.97 -53.55
CA GLU A 530 -23.90 15.45 -52.36
C GLU A 530 -24.43 14.86 -51.05
N ARG A 531 -25.36 13.89 -51.10
CA ARG A 531 -25.98 13.27 -49.93
C ARG A 531 -24.94 12.76 -48.93
N GLU A 532 -23.98 11.95 -49.39
CA GLU A 532 -22.95 11.37 -48.51
C GLU A 532 -22.02 12.44 -47.91
N ALA A 533 -21.84 13.58 -48.59
CA ALA A 533 -21.05 14.69 -48.07
C ALA A 533 -21.81 15.41 -46.94
N VAL A 534 -23.12 15.64 -47.11
CA VAL A 534 -23.95 16.25 -46.07
C VAL A 534 -24.20 15.29 -44.89
N GLU A 535 -24.32 13.98 -45.11
CA GLU A 535 -24.39 12.98 -44.03
C GLU A 535 -23.09 12.93 -43.20
N ARG A 536 -21.93 13.13 -43.84
CA ARG A 536 -20.66 13.37 -43.13
C ARG A 536 -20.68 14.69 -42.35
N MET A 537 -21.07 15.81 -42.98
CA MET A 537 -21.18 17.11 -42.29
C MET A 537 -22.12 17.07 -41.07
N VAL A 538 -23.22 16.30 -41.12
CA VAL A 538 -24.11 16.05 -39.97
C VAL A 538 -23.39 15.27 -38.86
N THR A 539 -22.61 14.25 -39.23
CA THR A 539 -21.87 13.41 -38.28
C THR A 539 -20.73 14.18 -37.61
N ASP A 540 -19.97 14.94 -38.39
CA ASP A 540 -18.84 15.76 -37.94
C ASP A 540 -19.32 16.88 -37.01
N LEU A 541 -20.40 17.58 -37.38
CA LEU A 541 -21.04 18.60 -36.55
C LEU A 541 -21.54 18.04 -35.20
N ALA A 542 -22.06 16.80 -35.18
CA ALA A 542 -22.48 16.14 -33.96
C ALA A 542 -21.29 15.79 -33.03
N GLN A 543 -20.13 15.42 -33.59
CA GLN A 543 -18.91 15.27 -32.79
C GLN A 543 -18.34 16.63 -32.34
N GLU A 544 -18.39 17.67 -33.19
CA GLU A 544 -17.96 19.05 -32.87
C GLU A 544 -18.76 19.59 -31.67
N TYR A 545 -20.09 19.46 -31.70
CA TYR A 545 -20.98 19.91 -30.64
C TYR A 545 -20.80 19.10 -29.35
N TYR A 546 -20.70 17.76 -29.44
CA TYR A 546 -20.40 16.92 -28.28
C TYR A 546 -19.06 17.32 -27.62
N GLY A 547 -18.00 17.53 -28.42
CA GLY A 547 -16.70 17.94 -27.93
C GLY A 547 -16.68 19.36 -27.32
N ALA A 548 -17.63 20.22 -27.69
CA ALA A 548 -17.84 21.51 -27.02
C ALA A 548 -18.50 21.33 -25.64
N ILE A 549 -19.52 20.47 -25.53
CA ILE A 549 -20.18 20.12 -24.26
C ILE A 549 -19.18 19.44 -23.31
N GLU A 550 -18.43 18.45 -23.80
CA GLU A 550 -17.41 17.71 -23.05
C GLU A 550 -16.36 18.66 -22.43
N LYS A 551 -15.85 19.64 -23.20
CA LYS A 551 -14.92 20.65 -22.68
C LYS A 551 -15.53 21.53 -21.58
N GLN A 552 -16.84 21.80 -21.60
CA GLN A 552 -17.49 22.60 -20.56
C GLN A 552 -17.59 21.85 -19.22
N THR A 553 -17.59 20.50 -19.23
CA THR A 553 -17.78 19.69 -18.02
C THR A 553 -16.74 19.94 -16.93
N ALA A 554 -15.50 20.25 -17.30
CA ALA A 554 -14.44 20.61 -16.34
C ALA A 554 -14.78 21.86 -15.51
N SER A 555 -15.54 22.81 -16.08
CA SER A 555 -16.02 23.99 -15.33
C SER A 555 -17.21 23.66 -14.42
N CYS A 556 -18.07 22.72 -14.82
CA CYS A 556 -19.18 22.25 -14.00
C CYS A 556 -18.67 21.42 -12.80
N ASP A 557 -17.68 20.54 -13.03
CA ASP A 557 -16.98 19.78 -11.99
C ASP A 557 -16.28 20.72 -10.98
N ALA A 558 -15.56 21.74 -11.45
CA ALA A 558 -14.87 22.70 -10.59
C ALA A 558 -15.81 23.59 -9.75
N GLN A 559 -17.12 23.60 -10.03
CA GLN A 559 -18.14 24.36 -9.31
C GLN A 559 -19.06 23.46 -8.45
N GLU A 560 -18.86 22.14 -8.44
CA GLU A 560 -19.83 21.12 -7.97
C GLU A 560 -21.28 21.39 -8.45
N ASN A 561 -21.44 21.94 -9.66
CA ASN A 561 -22.74 22.29 -10.24
C ASN A 561 -22.80 21.92 -11.72
N TRP A 562 -23.75 21.05 -12.06
CA TRP A 562 -23.86 20.43 -13.39
C TRP A 562 -25.16 20.79 -14.13
N ASP A 563 -26.03 21.64 -13.59
CA ASP A 563 -27.35 21.90 -14.21
C ASP A 563 -27.26 22.48 -15.62
N ASP A 564 -26.38 23.45 -15.87
CA ASP A 564 -26.14 23.97 -17.22
C ASP A 564 -25.53 22.91 -18.15
N CYS A 565 -24.58 22.10 -17.66
CA CYS A 565 -23.98 21.00 -18.44
C CYS A 565 -25.04 19.94 -18.82
N ILE A 566 -25.93 19.57 -17.90
CA ILE A 566 -27.05 18.64 -18.15
C ILE A 566 -28.03 19.26 -19.16
N ALA A 567 -28.36 20.55 -19.02
CA ALA A 567 -29.24 21.25 -19.96
C ALA A 567 -28.67 21.32 -21.39
N GLN A 568 -27.35 21.44 -21.57
CA GLN A 568 -26.72 21.34 -22.89
C GLN A 568 -26.79 19.91 -23.45
N CYS A 569 -26.57 18.88 -22.64
CA CYS A 569 -26.79 17.49 -23.04
C CYS A 569 -28.25 17.24 -23.47
N ASP A 570 -29.24 17.74 -22.73
CA ASP A 570 -30.66 17.57 -23.06
C ASP A 570 -31.05 18.33 -24.35
N ARG A 571 -30.51 19.53 -24.57
CA ARG A 571 -30.64 20.24 -25.86
C ARG A 571 -30.06 19.42 -27.01
N PHE A 572 -28.84 18.89 -26.87
CA PHE A 572 -28.21 18.02 -27.87
C PHE A 572 -29.10 16.82 -28.20
N LEU A 573 -29.54 16.07 -27.17
CA LEU A 573 -30.33 14.85 -27.33
C LEU A 573 -31.75 15.10 -27.87
N SER A 574 -32.31 16.30 -27.66
CA SER A 574 -33.61 16.70 -28.23
C SER A 574 -33.56 16.94 -29.75
N ALA A 575 -32.41 17.36 -30.28
CA ALA A 575 -32.24 17.67 -31.71
C ALA A 575 -31.54 16.55 -32.49
N ILE A 576 -30.55 15.89 -31.87
CA ILE A 576 -29.71 14.88 -32.48
C ILE A 576 -30.02 13.52 -31.85
N THR A 577 -30.79 12.70 -32.57
CA THR A 577 -31.40 11.46 -32.04
C THR A 577 -30.64 10.18 -32.39
N ASN A 578 -29.73 10.21 -33.38
CA ASN A 578 -28.98 9.04 -33.85
C ASN A 578 -27.48 9.37 -34.07
N GLY A 579 -26.63 8.34 -33.95
CA GLY A 579 -25.19 8.41 -34.23
C GLY A 579 -24.31 8.32 -32.98
N ALA A 580 -23.02 8.05 -33.15
CA ALA A 580 -22.10 7.74 -32.05
C ALA A 580 -21.97 8.85 -30.99
N ALA A 581 -22.16 10.13 -31.37
CA ALA A 581 -22.17 11.24 -30.42
C ALA A 581 -23.37 11.22 -29.46
N VAL A 582 -24.50 10.61 -29.88
CA VAL A 582 -25.73 10.52 -29.06
C VAL A 582 -25.53 9.57 -27.89
N GLU A 583 -24.94 8.40 -28.10
CA GLU A 583 -24.67 7.45 -27.00
C GLU A 583 -23.61 7.99 -26.04
N LYS A 584 -22.58 8.69 -26.55
CA LYS A 584 -21.63 9.44 -25.70
C LYS A 584 -22.34 10.52 -24.86
N THR A 585 -23.25 11.30 -25.47
CA THR A 585 -23.99 12.36 -24.77
C THR A 585 -24.95 11.80 -23.72
N LYS A 586 -25.64 10.68 -24.00
CA LYS A 586 -26.46 9.96 -23.00
C LYS A 586 -25.63 9.50 -21.81
N MET A 587 -24.48 8.87 -22.06
CA MET A 587 -23.57 8.41 -21.02
C MET A 587 -23.07 9.58 -20.18
N LEU A 588 -22.60 10.65 -20.82
CA LEU A 588 -22.13 11.86 -20.15
C LEU A 588 -23.25 12.52 -19.30
N ARG A 589 -24.46 12.64 -19.85
CA ARG A 589 -25.64 13.15 -19.13
C ARG A 589 -25.97 12.33 -17.89
N SER A 590 -25.84 10.99 -17.97
CA SER A 590 -25.99 10.12 -16.80
C SER A 590 -24.90 10.37 -15.76
N THR A 591 -23.63 10.50 -16.18
CA THR A 591 -22.51 10.79 -15.26
C THR A 591 -22.68 12.13 -14.54
N LEU A 592 -23.13 13.17 -15.26
CA LEU A 592 -23.40 14.49 -14.69
C LEU A 592 -24.58 14.44 -13.70
N GLN A 593 -25.63 13.67 -14.01
CA GLN A 593 -26.75 13.46 -13.09
C GLN A 593 -26.31 12.70 -11.83
N ASP A 594 -25.54 11.62 -11.95
CA ASP A 594 -25.03 10.86 -10.79
C ASP A 594 -24.14 11.73 -9.88
N LYS A 595 -23.30 12.59 -10.44
CA LYS A 595 -22.51 13.58 -9.70
C LYS A 595 -23.40 14.55 -8.91
N LYS A 596 -24.43 15.11 -9.55
CA LYS A 596 -25.42 15.99 -8.90
C LYS A 596 -26.16 15.26 -7.78
N ASP A 597 -26.64 14.05 -8.04
CA ASP A 597 -27.38 13.24 -7.06
C ASP A 597 -26.50 12.94 -5.84
N VAL A 598 -25.20 12.66 -6.01
CA VAL A 598 -24.26 12.49 -4.89
C VAL A 598 -24.12 13.74 -4.02
N VAL A 599 -24.13 14.95 -4.59
CA VAL A 599 -24.14 16.18 -3.78
C VAL A 599 -25.44 16.31 -2.98
N GLU A 600 -26.59 15.94 -3.55
CA GLU A 600 -27.86 15.91 -2.82
C GLU A 600 -27.85 14.84 -1.69
N LEU A 601 -27.22 13.68 -1.90
CA LEU A 601 -27.02 12.66 -0.86
C LEU A 601 -26.09 13.15 0.26
N LYS A 602 -25.00 13.89 -0.07
CA LYS A 602 -24.13 14.53 0.94
C LYS A 602 -24.96 15.42 1.88
N VAL A 603 -25.84 16.27 1.32
CA VAL A 603 -26.72 17.17 2.08
C VAL A 603 -27.77 16.39 2.89
N LYS A 604 -28.46 15.41 2.29
CA LYS A 604 -29.46 14.58 2.99
C LYS A 604 -28.86 13.80 4.16
N ALA A 605 -27.64 13.29 4.02
CA ALA A 605 -26.92 12.64 5.12
C ALA A 605 -26.55 13.65 6.22
N ALA A 606 -26.05 14.84 5.87
CA ALA A 606 -25.67 15.86 6.86
C ALA A 606 -26.84 16.34 7.74
N LEU A 607 -28.07 16.32 7.23
CA LEU A 607 -29.29 16.60 8.01
C LEU A 607 -29.56 15.58 9.14
N SER A 608 -28.88 14.43 9.15
CA SER A 608 -29.01 13.40 10.20
C SER A 608 -28.07 13.61 11.39
N ALA A 609 -27.17 14.62 11.34
CA ALA A 609 -26.19 14.93 12.37
C ALA A 609 -25.39 13.69 12.83
N ASP A 610 -25.31 13.42 14.14
CA ASP A 610 -24.55 12.31 14.72
C ASP A 610 -25.20 10.92 14.52
N ASP A 611 -26.35 10.83 13.86
CA ASP A 611 -26.90 9.56 13.42
C ASP A 611 -26.20 9.07 12.14
N TYR A 612 -25.05 8.45 12.35
CA TYR A 612 -24.29 7.77 11.29
C TYR A 612 -25.06 6.59 10.66
N ALA A 613 -26.06 6.00 11.32
CA ALA A 613 -26.84 4.88 10.78
C ALA A 613 -27.87 5.37 9.76
N THR A 614 -28.62 6.43 10.09
CA THR A 614 -29.51 7.11 9.13
C THR A 614 -28.70 7.80 8.03
N SER A 615 -27.56 8.43 8.36
CA SER A 615 -26.62 8.98 7.38
C SER A 615 -26.14 7.92 6.37
N ARG A 616 -25.77 6.73 6.84
CA ARG A 616 -25.37 5.60 5.97
C ARG A 616 -26.53 5.12 5.12
N LYS A 617 -27.74 5.06 5.71
CA LYS A 617 -28.94 4.59 5.03
C LYS A 617 -29.28 5.43 3.79
N VAL A 618 -29.09 6.75 3.85
CA VAL A 618 -29.28 7.65 2.68
C VAL A 618 -28.50 7.17 1.44
N TYR A 619 -27.29 6.63 1.63
CA TYR A 619 -26.45 6.13 0.53
C TYR A 619 -26.82 4.69 0.10
N THR A 620 -27.15 3.80 1.04
CA THR A 620 -27.56 2.42 0.69
C THR A 620 -28.88 2.41 -0.05
N ASP A 621 -29.87 3.18 0.42
CA ASP A 621 -31.18 3.34 -0.21
C ASP A 621 -31.09 3.97 -1.62
N TYR A 622 -29.97 4.62 -1.97
CA TYR A 622 -29.70 5.10 -3.33
C TYR A 622 -29.08 4.00 -4.20
N LEU A 623 -28.05 3.29 -3.71
CA LEU A 623 -27.41 2.20 -4.45
C LEU A 623 -28.36 1.03 -4.73
N GLU A 624 -29.31 0.73 -3.84
CA GLU A 624 -30.38 -0.25 -4.07
C GLU A 624 -31.29 0.14 -5.25
N LYS A 625 -31.50 1.45 -5.46
CA LYS A 625 -32.37 2.00 -6.52
C LYS A 625 -31.61 2.30 -7.82
N ARG A 626 -30.28 2.48 -7.74
CA ARG A 626 -29.38 2.71 -8.88
C ARG A 626 -28.07 1.93 -8.71
N PRO A 627 -28.08 0.60 -8.90
CA PRO A 627 -26.89 -0.24 -8.74
C PRO A 627 -25.79 0.07 -9.77
N ASP A 628 -26.16 0.66 -10.91
CA ASP A 628 -25.28 0.95 -12.06
C ASP A 628 -24.84 2.42 -12.13
N THR A 629 -25.03 3.20 -11.05
CA THR A 629 -24.62 4.60 -10.96
C THR A 629 -23.12 4.77 -11.18
N THR A 630 -22.73 5.76 -11.97
CA THR A 630 -21.31 6.04 -12.28
C THR A 630 -20.51 6.53 -11.08
N GLN A 631 -21.17 6.90 -9.98
CA GLN A 631 -20.54 7.32 -8.71
C GLN A 631 -20.49 6.21 -7.65
N LYS A 632 -20.70 4.95 -8.04
CA LYS A 632 -20.77 3.79 -7.13
C LYS A 632 -19.60 3.70 -6.17
N GLU A 633 -18.37 3.91 -6.65
CA GLU A 633 -17.18 3.88 -5.79
C GLU A 633 -17.18 5.00 -4.75
N THR A 634 -17.40 6.25 -5.17
CA THR A 634 -17.54 7.43 -4.30
C THR A 634 -18.55 7.20 -3.17
N ILE A 635 -19.67 6.56 -3.51
CA ILE A 635 -20.75 6.26 -2.56
C ILE A 635 -20.34 5.12 -1.60
N VAL A 636 -19.71 4.05 -2.10
CA VAL A 636 -19.19 2.94 -1.27
C VAL A 636 -18.09 3.42 -0.31
N GLN A 637 -17.16 4.25 -0.77
CA GLN A 637 -16.15 4.89 0.09
C GLN A 637 -16.81 5.69 1.23
N ARG A 638 -17.89 6.43 0.94
CA ARG A 638 -18.64 7.20 1.95
C ARG A 638 -19.42 6.29 2.92
N ILE A 639 -20.00 5.19 2.46
CA ILE A 639 -20.61 4.15 3.30
C ILE A 639 -19.57 3.52 4.24
N ASN A 640 -18.36 3.22 3.74
CA ASN A 640 -17.28 2.64 4.54
C ASN A 640 -16.76 3.60 5.61
N ALA A 641 -16.64 4.91 5.30
CA ALA A 641 -16.34 5.92 6.30
C ALA A 641 -17.38 5.94 7.44
N LEU A 642 -18.67 5.92 7.10
CA LEU A 642 -19.77 5.91 8.07
C LEU A 642 -19.86 4.60 8.87
N ASN A 643 -19.49 3.46 8.28
CA ASN A 643 -19.32 2.19 9.00
C ASN A 643 -18.20 2.29 10.04
N ASN A 644 -17.08 2.96 9.72
CA ASN A 644 -15.99 3.19 10.67
C ASN A 644 -16.39 4.15 11.79
N ASP A 645 -17.22 5.17 11.53
CA ASP A 645 -17.79 6.04 12.57
C ASP A 645 -18.78 5.29 13.48
N LEU A 646 -19.62 4.42 12.92
CA LEU A 646 -20.49 3.53 13.71
C LEU A 646 -19.67 2.57 14.59
N ALA A 647 -18.59 1.99 14.07
CA ALA A 647 -17.68 1.13 14.82
C ALA A 647 -16.99 1.89 15.96
N ARG A 648 -16.49 3.11 15.70
CA ARG A 648 -15.94 4.02 16.73
C ARG A 648 -16.97 4.33 17.82
N GLN A 649 -18.20 4.70 17.44
CA GLN A 649 -19.28 5.00 18.37
C GLN A 649 -19.66 3.78 19.24
N ALA A 650 -19.71 2.58 18.65
CA ALA A 650 -20.01 1.34 19.37
C ALA A 650 -18.88 0.96 20.34
N ALA A 651 -17.62 1.08 19.91
CA ALA A 651 -16.44 0.86 20.75
C ALA A 651 -16.40 1.84 21.93
N TRP A 652 -16.67 3.13 21.69
CA TRP A 652 -16.79 4.13 22.77
C TRP A 652 -17.93 3.79 23.74
N LYS A 653 -19.13 3.45 23.25
CA LYS A 653 -20.26 3.07 24.11
C LYS A 653 -19.92 1.88 25.01
N LYS A 654 -19.19 0.88 24.50
CA LYS A 654 -18.69 -0.26 25.30
C LYS A 654 -17.64 0.16 26.32
N MET A 655 -16.66 0.98 25.91
CA MET A 655 -15.57 1.44 26.78
C MET A 655 -16.08 2.34 27.91
N ALA A 656 -16.91 3.33 27.60
CA ALA A 656 -17.56 4.20 28.58
C ALA A 656 -18.33 3.37 29.63
N ALA A 657 -19.17 2.42 29.19
CA ALA A 657 -19.92 1.55 30.09
C ALA A 657 -19.03 0.68 31.00
N TYR A 658 -17.85 0.25 30.53
CA TYR A 658 -16.86 -0.46 31.35
C TYR A 658 -16.20 0.49 32.37
N ALA A 659 -15.80 1.69 31.95
CA ALA A 659 -15.12 2.68 32.78
C ALA A 659 -16.03 3.34 33.84
N THR A 660 -17.34 3.43 33.58
CA THR A 660 -18.34 3.95 34.55
C THR A 660 -18.96 2.88 35.45
N ASN A 661 -18.59 1.60 35.31
CA ASN A 661 -19.13 0.52 36.13
C ASN A 661 -18.32 0.38 37.44
N PRO A 662 -18.87 0.71 38.63
CA PRO A 662 -18.14 0.62 39.90
C PRO A 662 -17.90 -0.81 40.39
N ALA A 663 -18.47 -1.83 39.73
CA ALA A 663 -18.13 -3.23 40.01
C ALA A 663 -16.79 -3.67 39.38
N ASN A 664 -16.24 -2.89 38.45
CA ASN A 664 -14.86 -3.05 37.97
C ASN A 664 -13.92 -2.23 38.88
N ASP A 665 -12.72 -2.73 39.17
CA ASP A 665 -11.76 -1.97 39.98
C ASP A 665 -11.26 -0.72 39.23
N ILE A 666 -10.94 0.33 39.99
CA ILE A 666 -10.56 1.62 39.41
C ILE A 666 -9.27 1.53 38.59
N PHE A 667 -8.28 0.72 38.98
CA PHE A 667 -7.02 0.60 38.25
C PHE A 667 -7.21 -0.06 36.87
N SER A 668 -8.06 -1.07 36.76
CA SER A 668 -8.44 -1.68 35.47
C SER A 668 -9.31 -0.74 34.62
N ARG A 669 -10.28 -0.05 35.22
CA ARG A 669 -11.10 0.98 34.52
C ARG A 669 -10.23 2.06 33.91
N ILE A 670 -9.29 2.58 34.70
CA ILE A 670 -8.29 3.56 34.29
C ILE A 670 -7.39 2.99 33.19
N ARG A 671 -6.77 1.83 33.39
CA ARG A 671 -5.85 1.21 32.41
C ARG A 671 -6.54 0.96 31.07
N GLN A 672 -7.75 0.42 31.06
CA GLN A 672 -8.49 0.17 29.82
C GLN A 672 -8.91 1.47 29.12
N LEU A 673 -9.18 2.54 29.88
CA LEU A 673 -9.49 3.87 29.32
C LEU A 673 -8.24 4.55 28.74
N ASP A 674 -7.09 4.44 29.41
CA ASP A 674 -5.80 4.98 28.94
C ASP A 674 -5.33 4.24 27.67
N ILE A 675 -5.38 2.90 27.65
CA ILE A 675 -5.16 2.07 26.43
C ILE A 675 -6.10 2.49 25.29
N TYR A 676 -7.36 2.78 25.58
CA TYR A 676 -8.31 3.24 24.56
C TYR A 676 -7.96 4.64 24.03
N VAL A 677 -7.35 5.52 24.82
CA VAL A 677 -6.85 6.84 24.34
C VAL A 677 -5.60 6.67 23.46
N GLU A 678 -4.64 5.85 23.89
CA GLU A 678 -3.40 5.58 23.15
C GLU A 678 -3.70 5.03 21.74
N ASN A 679 -4.67 4.12 21.63
CA ASN A 679 -5.14 3.55 20.36
C ASN A 679 -6.10 4.49 19.57
N GLN A 680 -6.28 5.75 19.98
CA GLN A 680 -7.18 6.74 19.35
C GLN A 680 -6.49 8.10 19.20
N ALA A 681 -5.55 8.17 18.25
CA ALA A 681 -4.67 9.32 17.97
C ALA A 681 -5.36 10.70 17.92
N SER A 682 -6.62 10.81 17.47
CA SER A 682 -7.43 12.03 17.62
C SER A 682 -8.92 11.76 17.45
N GLY A 683 -9.76 12.74 17.83
CA GLY A 683 -11.20 12.74 17.55
C GLY A 683 -12.11 13.02 18.76
N LEU A 684 -13.42 12.99 18.52
CA LEU A 684 -14.46 13.22 19.53
C LEU A 684 -14.32 12.25 20.71
N TYR A 685 -14.22 10.94 20.44
CA TYR A 685 -14.15 9.92 21.48
C TYR A 685 -12.84 9.96 22.27
N SER A 686 -11.70 10.28 21.64
CA SER A 686 -10.43 10.54 22.35
C SER A 686 -10.57 11.67 23.39
N THR A 687 -11.37 12.69 23.08
CA THR A 687 -11.65 13.80 24.02
C THR A 687 -12.67 13.42 25.09
N LEU A 688 -13.72 12.66 24.75
CA LEU A 688 -14.67 12.15 25.74
C LEU A 688 -13.99 11.16 26.72
N SER A 689 -13.06 10.34 26.26
CA SER A 689 -12.23 9.47 27.10
C SER A 689 -11.35 10.26 28.05
N ARG A 690 -10.68 11.33 27.58
CA ARG A 690 -9.86 12.21 28.44
C ARG A 690 -10.71 12.92 29.51
N ASN A 691 -11.89 13.43 29.14
CA ASN A 691 -12.82 14.03 30.11
C ASN A 691 -13.30 13.01 31.16
N LEU A 692 -13.59 11.77 30.75
CA LEU A 692 -13.95 10.69 31.68
C LEU A 692 -12.76 10.29 32.57
N ARG A 693 -11.55 10.30 32.02
CA ARG A 693 -10.29 10.00 32.74
C ARG A 693 -10.00 11.01 33.86
N GLU A 694 -10.31 12.28 33.62
CA GLU A 694 -10.26 13.34 34.63
C GLU A 694 -11.35 13.17 35.70
N GLN A 695 -12.59 12.85 35.30
CA GLN A 695 -13.70 12.57 36.24
C GLN A 695 -13.42 11.40 37.18
N LEU A 696 -12.68 10.39 36.72
CA LEU A 696 -12.26 9.23 37.52
C LEU A 696 -10.98 9.46 38.35
N ASN A 697 -10.30 10.60 38.20
CA ASN A 697 -9.04 10.85 38.91
C ASN A 697 -9.18 10.93 40.45
N PRO A 698 -10.24 11.53 41.04
CA PRO A 698 -10.42 11.51 42.49
C PRO A 698 -10.53 10.09 43.06
N GLU A 699 -11.35 9.23 42.44
CA GLU A 699 -11.53 7.83 42.82
C GLU A 699 -10.21 7.04 42.74
N LEU A 700 -9.37 7.34 41.74
CA LEU A 700 -8.03 6.78 41.61
C LEU A 700 -7.09 7.24 42.74
N GLN A 701 -7.11 8.51 43.13
CA GLN A 701 -6.27 8.99 44.23
C GLN A 701 -6.67 8.34 45.56
N ASP A 702 -7.98 8.25 45.86
CA ASP A 702 -8.48 7.61 47.08
C ASP A 702 -8.04 6.14 47.17
N ALA A 703 -8.11 5.39 46.06
CA ALA A 703 -7.62 4.02 46.00
C ALA A 703 -6.09 3.89 46.18
N ILE A 704 -5.31 4.81 45.60
CA ILE A 704 -3.85 4.86 45.80
C ILE A 704 -3.51 5.17 47.27
N HIS A 705 -4.25 6.07 47.91
CA HIS A 705 -4.08 6.38 49.33
C HIS A 705 -4.44 5.18 50.23
N ALA A 706 -5.52 4.46 49.94
CA ALA A 706 -5.91 3.25 50.66
C ALA A 706 -4.83 2.14 50.54
N GLN A 707 -4.36 1.86 49.32
CA GLN A 707 -3.34 0.82 49.08
C GLN A 707 -2.03 1.12 49.82
N ARG A 708 -1.60 2.39 49.86
CA ARG A 708 -0.41 2.80 50.63
C ARG A 708 -0.60 2.62 52.13
N ALA A 709 -1.76 2.98 52.68
CA ALA A 709 -2.06 2.79 54.09
C ALA A 709 -2.05 1.30 54.51
N GLU A 710 -2.61 0.42 53.68
CA GLU A 710 -2.52 -1.04 53.89
C GLU A 710 -1.08 -1.56 53.84
N GLU A 711 -0.25 -1.05 52.91
CA GLU A 711 1.15 -1.47 52.81
C GLU A 711 1.97 -0.96 54.01
N GLU A 712 1.78 0.28 54.43
CA GLU A 712 2.43 0.83 55.64
C GLU A 712 2.05 0.03 56.90
N GLN A 713 0.77 -0.34 57.05
CA GLN A 713 0.31 -1.20 58.15
C GLN A 713 0.96 -2.60 58.08
N ARG A 714 1.03 -3.21 56.88
CA ARG A 714 1.66 -4.52 56.65
C ARG A 714 3.16 -4.50 56.93
N GLN A 715 3.88 -3.48 56.46
CA GLN A 715 5.28 -3.27 56.77
C GLN A 715 5.50 -3.01 58.27
N GLY A 716 4.61 -2.24 58.92
CA GLY A 716 4.64 -2.00 60.36
C GLY A 716 4.56 -3.29 61.18
N LEU A 717 3.60 -4.16 60.86
CA LEU A 717 3.44 -5.47 61.49
C LEU A 717 4.66 -6.38 61.24
N ALA A 718 5.17 -6.42 60.01
CA ALA A 718 6.36 -7.20 59.67
C ALA A 718 7.62 -6.75 60.43
N ARG A 719 7.80 -5.43 60.63
CA ARG A 719 8.88 -4.86 61.44
C ARG A 719 8.74 -5.25 62.92
N GLN A 720 7.52 -5.26 63.47
CA GLN A 720 7.27 -5.71 64.84
C GLN A 720 7.60 -7.20 65.02
N GLN A 721 7.15 -8.06 64.09
CA GLN A 721 7.46 -9.50 64.13
C GLN A 721 8.97 -9.74 64.03
N ALA A 722 9.66 -9.09 63.09
CA ALA A 722 11.11 -9.26 62.92
C ALA A 722 11.92 -8.85 64.17
N GLU A 723 11.44 -7.87 64.95
CA GLU A 723 12.06 -7.47 66.21
C GLU A 723 11.78 -8.46 67.35
N GLN A 724 10.56 -9.02 67.43
CA GLN A 724 10.24 -10.10 68.38
C GLN A 724 11.05 -11.38 68.08
N ASP A 725 11.17 -11.75 66.80
CA ASP A 725 12.00 -12.84 66.33
C ASP A 725 13.48 -12.68 66.73
N ARG A 726 14.03 -11.46 66.58
CA ARG A 726 15.41 -11.15 66.96
C ARG A 726 15.63 -11.34 68.46
N ARG A 727 14.76 -10.76 69.30
CA ARG A 727 14.82 -10.91 70.76
C ARG A 727 14.70 -12.36 71.19
N THR A 728 13.80 -13.12 70.56
CA THR A 728 13.58 -14.54 70.83
C THR A 728 14.81 -15.38 70.46
N LYS A 729 15.39 -15.16 69.27
CA LYS A 729 16.61 -15.85 68.81
C LYS A 729 17.82 -15.53 69.69
N GLU A 730 17.92 -14.31 70.20
CA GLU A 730 19.00 -13.89 71.10
C GLU A 730 18.84 -14.51 72.50
N ALA A 731 17.64 -14.50 73.08
CA ALA A 731 17.36 -15.22 74.33
C ALA A 731 17.68 -16.73 74.21
N GLN A 732 17.33 -17.34 73.07
CA GLN A 732 17.69 -18.74 72.75
C GLN A 732 19.20 -18.94 72.53
N ARG A 733 19.97 -17.91 72.15
CA ARG A 733 21.44 -17.98 72.09
C ARG A 733 22.03 -18.00 73.49
N ILE A 734 21.64 -17.05 74.34
CA ILE A 734 22.10 -16.95 75.73
C ILE A 734 21.76 -18.22 76.52
N GLN A 735 20.53 -18.72 76.41
CA GLN A 735 20.10 -19.94 77.11
C GLN A 735 20.95 -21.16 76.72
N ARG A 736 21.19 -21.39 75.42
CA ARG A 736 22.05 -22.50 74.95
C ARG A 736 23.49 -22.36 75.42
N LEU A 737 24.02 -21.13 75.51
CA LEU A 737 25.36 -20.88 76.06
C LEU A 737 25.43 -21.19 77.56
N ARG A 738 24.43 -20.76 78.35
CA ARG A 738 24.34 -21.10 79.79
C ARG A 738 24.35 -22.62 79.99
N GLU A 739 23.51 -23.35 79.25
CA GLU A 739 23.48 -24.82 79.30
C GLU A 739 24.79 -25.49 78.86
N GLN A 740 25.48 -24.92 77.86
CA GLN A 740 26.77 -25.43 77.41
C GLN A 740 27.84 -25.28 78.51
N VAL A 741 27.92 -24.12 79.16
CA VAL A 741 28.88 -23.86 80.24
C VAL A 741 28.52 -24.66 81.51
N ALA A 742 27.24 -24.74 81.87
CA ALA A 742 26.74 -25.58 82.96
C ALA A 742 27.10 -27.07 82.78
N ARG A 743 27.07 -27.58 81.54
CA ARG A 743 27.54 -28.94 81.21
C ARG A 743 29.06 -29.09 81.35
N GLN A 744 29.84 -28.07 80.99
CA GLN A 744 31.30 -28.06 81.18
C GLN A 744 31.71 -28.02 82.66
N LEU A 745 30.83 -27.55 83.56
CA LEU A 745 31.07 -27.50 85.01
C LEU A 745 30.84 -28.83 85.74
N GLN A 746 30.05 -29.76 85.19
CA GLN A 746 29.69 -31.01 85.87
C GLN A 746 30.91 -31.84 86.34
N PRO A 747 32.01 -32.01 85.58
CA PRO A 747 33.18 -32.76 86.03
C PRO A 747 33.98 -32.07 87.16
N VAL A 748 33.71 -30.78 87.43
CA VAL A 748 34.49 -29.92 88.34
C VAL A 748 33.62 -29.33 89.48
N ALA A 749 32.39 -29.82 89.62
CA ALA A 749 31.37 -29.35 90.57
C ALA A 749 31.74 -29.53 92.06
N SER A 750 32.83 -30.24 92.37
CA SER A 750 33.43 -30.29 93.71
C SER A 750 34.00 -28.93 94.13
N ARG A 751 34.52 -28.15 93.18
CA ARG A 751 35.05 -26.79 93.35
C ARG A 751 34.03 -25.72 92.96
N PHE A 752 33.47 -25.81 91.75
CA PHE A 752 32.63 -24.76 91.16
C PHE A 752 31.15 -25.16 91.15
N VAL A 753 30.35 -24.59 92.03
CA VAL A 753 28.91 -24.90 92.16
C VAL A 753 28.09 -23.94 91.32
N ASP A 754 27.56 -24.42 90.20
CA ASP A 754 26.55 -23.72 89.41
C ASP A 754 25.20 -23.77 90.14
N HIS A 755 24.57 -22.61 90.33
CA HIS A 755 23.27 -22.49 91.01
C HIS A 755 22.09 -22.53 90.03
N GLY A 756 22.34 -22.54 88.72
CA GLY A 756 21.32 -22.58 87.66
C GLY A 756 20.62 -21.23 87.39
N ASP A 757 20.87 -20.21 88.21
CA ASP A 757 20.36 -18.84 88.06
C ASP A 757 21.22 -17.97 87.11
N GLY A 758 22.40 -18.48 86.71
CA GLY A 758 23.42 -17.75 85.97
C GLY A 758 24.63 -17.35 86.81
N THR A 759 24.74 -17.80 88.06
CA THR A 759 25.88 -17.60 88.95
C THR A 759 26.54 -18.91 89.38
N VAL A 760 27.83 -18.85 89.73
CA VAL A 760 28.62 -19.99 90.19
C VAL A 760 29.51 -19.61 91.36
N THR A 761 29.52 -20.38 92.45
CA THR A 761 30.44 -20.17 93.58
C THR A 761 31.66 -21.09 93.50
N ASP A 762 32.87 -20.52 93.60
CA ASP A 762 34.12 -21.26 93.81
C ASP A 762 34.34 -21.53 95.29
N ARG A 763 34.21 -22.80 95.70
CA ARG A 763 34.40 -23.24 97.10
C ARG A 763 35.82 -23.07 97.65
N VAL A 764 36.82 -22.84 96.79
CA VAL A 764 38.22 -22.61 97.23
C VAL A 764 38.46 -21.14 97.61
N THR A 765 37.81 -20.19 96.92
CA THR A 765 37.96 -18.76 97.18
C THR A 765 36.80 -18.14 97.96
N GLY A 766 35.63 -18.81 97.99
CA GLY A 766 34.39 -18.26 98.54
C GLY A 766 33.72 -17.21 97.65
N LEU A 767 34.24 -16.99 96.44
CA LEU A 767 33.76 -15.97 95.50
C LEU A 767 32.67 -16.54 94.58
N THR A 768 31.69 -15.71 94.24
CA THR A 768 30.65 -16.00 93.25
C THR A 768 30.92 -15.24 91.95
N TRP A 769 30.68 -15.91 90.83
CA TRP A 769 31.03 -15.50 89.47
C TRP A 769 29.79 -15.57 88.58
N CYS A 770 29.75 -14.78 87.50
CA CYS A 770 28.76 -14.99 86.43
C CYS A 770 29.10 -16.24 85.62
N LEU A 771 28.08 -17.04 85.27
CA LEU A 771 28.21 -18.27 84.48
C LEU A 771 28.66 -18.00 83.03
N LEU A 772 28.34 -16.83 82.48
CA LEU A 772 28.86 -16.32 81.20
C LEU A 772 29.69 -15.07 81.46
N ASP A 773 30.75 -14.88 80.67
CA ASP A 773 31.46 -13.61 80.62
C ASP A 773 30.85 -12.65 79.57
N SER A 774 31.36 -11.43 79.52
CA SER A 774 30.94 -10.44 78.53
C SER A 774 31.19 -10.85 77.07
N TYR A 775 32.11 -11.78 76.80
CA TYR A 775 32.40 -12.24 75.43
C TYR A 775 31.33 -13.21 74.92
N LEU A 776 30.94 -14.20 75.73
CA LEU A 776 29.84 -15.12 75.41
C LEU A 776 28.49 -14.40 75.43
N ASP A 777 28.26 -13.52 76.41
CA ASP A 777 27.01 -12.78 76.55
C ASP A 777 26.81 -11.77 75.41
N LEU A 778 27.81 -10.93 75.10
CA LEU A 778 27.69 -9.90 74.05
C LEU A 778 28.13 -10.35 72.65
N GLY A 779 28.68 -11.56 72.52
CA GLY A 779 29.20 -12.12 71.26
C GLY A 779 30.43 -11.41 70.69
N LYS A 780 31.14 -10.60 71.48
CA LYS A 780 32.26 -9.74 71.03
C LYS A 780 33.17 -9.32 72.18
N CYS A 781 34.44 -9.04 71.88
CA CYS A 781 35.35 -8.39 72.83
C CYS A 781 34.92 -6.94 73.09
N ILE A 782 35.06 -6.46 74.32
CA ILE A 782 34.71 -5.08 74.71
C ILE A 782 35.91 -4.31 75.30
N PRO A 783 36.05 -3.00 75.04
CA PRO A 783 37.07 -2.16 75.66
C PRO A 783 36.95 -2.12 77.19
N TYR A 784 38.05 -1.84 77.88
CA TYR A 784 38.10 -1.82 79.35
C TYR A 784 37.02 -0.96 80.01
N GLN A 785 36.77 0.25 79.50
CA GLN A 785 35.72 1.11 80.05
C GLN A 785 34.34 0.47 79.88
N THR A 786 34.03 -0.03 78.68
CA THR A 786 32.80 -0.77 78.40
C THR A 786 32.67 -2.03 79.26
N ALA A 787 33.78 -2.68 79.64
CA ALA A 787 33.76 -3.81 80.57
C ALA A 787 33.39 -3.37 82.00
N LYS A 788 33.87 -2.21 82.46
CA LYS A 788 33.41 -1.62 83.72
C LYS A 788 31.93 -1.23 83.67
N ASP A 789 31.49 -0.60 82.58
CA ASP A 789 30.12 -0.14 82.40
C ASP A 789 29.14 -1.34 82.32
N TYR A 790 29.52 -2.40 81.59
CA TYR A 790 28.81 -3.68 81.54
C TYR A 790 28.68 -4.30 82.93
N VAL A 791 29.79 -4.42 83.68
CA VAL A 791 29.79 -5.01 85.02
C VAL A 791 28.96 -4.18 86.02
N HIS A 792 29.02 -2.85 85.97
CA HIS A 792 28.14 -1.98 86.77
C HIS A 792 26.65 -2.08 86.37
N GLY A 793 26.36 -2.55 85.15
CA GLY A 793 25.01 -2.82 84.66
C GLY A 793 24.51 -4.26 84.87
N LEU A 794 25.34 -5.16 85.42
CA LEU A 794 24.94 -6.55 85.67
C LEU A 794 23.93 -6.63 86.82
N ASN A 795 22.86 -7.38 86.58
CA ASN A 795 21.85 -7.74 87.58
C ASN A 795 21.59 -9.26 87.58
N THR A 796 22.67 -10.05 87.48
CA THR A 796 22.59 -11.51 87.45
C THR A 796 22.17 -12.03 88.83
N SER A 797 21.09 -12.83 88.87
CA SER A 797 20.45 -13.32 90.10
C SER A 797 20.16 -12.26 91.18
N GLY A 798 19.82 -11.03 90.76
CA GLY A 798 19.48 -9.94 91.69
C GLY A 798 20.69 -9.28 92.38
N HIS A 799 21.91 -9.79 92.15
CA HIS A 799 23.15 -9.16 92.59
C HIS A 799 23.47 -7.94 91.72
N SER A 800 23.82 -6.82 92.35
CA SER A 800 24.21 -5.55 91.71
C SER A 800 25.57 -5.02 92.18
N ASP A 801 26.25 -5.81 93.01
CA ASP A 801 27.58 -5.58 93.58
C ASP A 801 28.72 -6.22 92.75
N TRP A 802 28.41 -6.64 91.51
CA TRP A 802 29.39 -7.19 90.57
C TRP A 802 30.55 -6.22 90.32
N ARG A 803 31.77 -6.77 90.26
CA ARG A 803 33.01 -6.03 89.99
C ARG A 803 33.92 -6.79 89.04
N LEU A 804 34.85 -6.08 88.41
CA LEU A 804 35.99 -6.75 87.76
C LEU A 804 36.86 -7.45 88.83
N PRO A 805 37.47 -8.60 88.52
CA PRO A 805 38.25 -9.35 89.49
C PRO A 805 39.71 -8.88 89.49
N THR A 806 40.42 -9.09 90.59
CA THR A 806 41.85 -8.83 90.69
C THR A 806 42.66 -9.81 89.83
N ALA A 807 43.91 -9.47 89.52
CA ALA A 807 44.86 -10.34 88.85
C ALA A 807 45.08 -11.64 89.62
N GLY A 808 45.08 -11.57 90.95
CA GLY A 808 45.15 -12.75 91.83
C GLY A 808 43.93 -13.66 91.70
N GLU A 809 42.71 -13.10 91.75
CA GLU A 809 41.47 -13.87 91.62
C GLU A 809 41.35 -14.55 90.24
N LEU A 810 41.64 -13.83 89.15
CA LEU A 810 41.67 -14.41 87.81
C LEU A 810 42.75 -15.49 87.65
N ALA A 811 43.93 -15.31 88.24
CA ALA A 811 44.96 -16.35 88.25
C ALA A 811 44.50 -17.62 88.98
N ILE A 812 43.72 -17.49 90.06
CA ILE A 812 43.18 -18.64 90.81
C ILE A 812 42.11 -19.41 90.02
N LEU A 813 41.40 -18.77 89.08
CA LEU A 813 40.48 -19.44 88.15
C LEU A 813 41.20 -20.15 86.99
N TYR A 814 42.15 -19.48 86.34
CA TYR A 814 42.71 -19.93 85.06
C TYR A 814 44.08 -20.61 85.14
N LYS A 815 44.80 -20.53 86.26
CA LYS A 815 46.16 -21.12 86.41
C LYS A 815 46.24 -22.31 87.37
N ASN A 816 45.13 -22.68 88.00
CA ASN A 816 45.03 -23.84 88.90
C ASN A 816 43.94 -24.80 88.43
N THR A 817 44.22 -26.11 88.44
CA THR A 817 43.24 -27.15 88.10
C THR A 817 42.31 -27.47 89.28
N PRO A 818 41.02 -27.79 89.05
CA PRO A 818 40.30 -27.59 87.79
C PRO A 818 40.10 -26.10 87.48
N PHE A 819 40.07 -25.78 86.18
CA PHE A 819 39.82 -24.42 85.69
C PHE A 819 38.33 -24.09 85.67
N PHE A 820 37.99 -22.82 85.90
CA PHE A 820 36.65 -22.31 85.59
C PHE A 820 36.53 -22.06 84.06
N PRO A 821 35.40 -22.38 83.41
CA PRO A 821 35.40 -22.87 82.04
C PRO A 821 35.77 -21.81 80.99
N GLY A 822 36.37 -22.28 79.91
CA GLY A 822 36.96 -21.43 78.87
C GLY A 822 35.89 -20.77 77.99
N THR A 823 35.85 -19.44 78.03
CA THR A 823 34.95 -18.62 77.19
C THR A 823 35.49 -18.39 75.78
N GLY A 824 36.71 -18.88 75.49
CA GLY A 824 37.43 -18.66 74.24
C GLY A 824 38.18 -17.33 74.16
N ALA A 825 37.96 -16.41 75.12
CA ALA A 825 38.76 -15.20 75.25
C ALA A 825 40.20 -15.54 75.64
N ALA A 826 41.19 -15.02 74.89
CA ALA A 826 42.62 -15.27 75.14
C ALA A 826 43.16 -14.56 76.40
N TRP A 827 42.46 -13.54 76.88
CA TRP A 827 42.80 -12.75 78.05
C TRP A 827 41.55 -12.06 78.63
N TYR A 828 41.60 -11.70 79.91
CA TYR A 828 40.53 -11.01 80.63
C TYR A 828 41.03 -9.73 81.30
N TRP A 829 40.17 -8.71 81.37
CA TRP A 829 40.42 -7.47 82.12
C TRP A 829 40.41 -7.69 83.64
N THR A 830 41.41 -7.19 84.36
CA THR A 830 41.38 -7.11 85.83
C THR A 830 40.76 -5.79 86.31
N SER A 831 40.48 -5.69 87.61
CA SER A 831 40.23 -4.42 88.29
C SER A 831 41.50 -3.58 88.50
N GLU A 832 42.68 -4.16 88.34
CA GLU A 832 43.98 -3.52 88.56
C GLU A 832 44.39 -2.67 87.35
N SER A 833 44.74 -1.42 87.61
CA SER A 833 45.23 -0.49 86.59
C SER A 833 46.09 0.60 87.22
N PHE A 834 47.15 0.99 86.51
CA PHE A 834 48.14 1.96 86.99
C PHE A 834 48.45 3.02 85.94
N ALA A 835 48.94 4.18 86.40
CA ALA A 835 49.38 5.25 85.52
C ALA A 835 50.84 5.03 85.09
N LYS A 836 51.10 5.06 83.78
CA LYS A 836 52.44 5.01 83.18
C LYS A 836 52.61 6.23 82.28
N GLY A 837 53.06 7.33 82.89
CA GLY A 837 52.97 8.66 82.26
C GLY A 837 51.52 9.06 82.06
N TYR A 838 51.19 9.58 80.87
CA TYR A 838 49.82 9.98 80.51
C TYR A 838 48.89 8.82 80.14
N HIS A 839 49.39 7.58 80.10
CA HIS A 839 48.60 6.39 79.78
C HIS A 839 48.17 5.64 81.04
N ARG A 840 46.93 5.17 81.08
CA ARG A 840 46.51 4.12 82.04
C ARG A 840 46.81 2.77 81.41
N VAL A 841 47.63 1.97 82.08
CA VAL A 841 47.80 0.55 81.78
C VAL A 841 46.81 -0.22 82.66
N VAL A 842 46.22 -1.27 82.11
CA VAL A 842 45.30 -2.18 82.81
C VAL A 842 45.94 -3.56 82.74
N ASP A 843 46.01 -4.24 83.88
CA ASP A 843 46.57 -5.58 83.92
C ASP A 843 45.55 -6.59 83.38
N VAL A 844 46.04 -7.58 82.64
CA VAL A 844 45.23 -8.64 82.03
C VAL A 844 45.79 -10.00 82.39
N VAL A 845 44.91 -10.97 82.59
CA VAL A 845 45.29 -12.37 82.83
C VAL A 845 44.98 -13.18 81.58
N THR A 846 45.99 -13.85 81.02
CA THR A 846 45.81 -14.80 79.92
C THR A 846 45.10 -16.06 80.40
N SER A 847 44.26 -16.62 79.54
CA SER A 847 43.59 -17.92 79.73
C SER A 847 44.42 -19.11 79.20
N VAL A 848 45.61 -18.80 78.69
CA VAL A 848 46.63 -19.68 78.08
C VAL A 848 47.96 -19.44 78.79
#